data_AF-A0A914Y9X1-F1
#
_entry.id   AF-A0A914Y9X1-F1
#
_cell.length_a   1.000
_cell.length_b   1.000
_cell.length_c   1.000
_cell.angle_alpha   90.00
_cell.angle_beta   90.00
_cell.angle_gamma   90.00
#
_symmetry.space_group_name_H-M   'P 1'
#
loop_
_entity.id
_entity.type
_entity.pdbx_description
1 polymer ?
#
loop_
_entity_poly.entity_id
_entity_poly.type
_entity_poly.pdbx_seq_one_letter_code
_entity_poly.pdbx_strand_id
1 'polypeptide(L)'
;MQRMGFALPIALTVPATVFFLATTCERRQADACHMTSILTKELFWQCKAHPSGVYSWGFWSEPQTWIWLAWLGSQLWITIHLWTPKHERLARSEKLFILSYYSAIFVDQSLAFNRRRDDKAKIKAEFQDLELESEDSSQTYETIGHGPGQIPKPPPSVCSASSSKMESGLIRDTASAADAITKIYTCATMWHESPLEMTCMLKSIFRMDEDQCARRNAQKYLKVVDPDYYEFEAHIFFDDAFDLNDYGEPVINKFVKQLLDKMDEAASAVHQTQMRLKQPKKYSTPYGGRISYILPGKNRLTIHLKNKDQIRLRKRWSQVMYLYYLLGYRLMMKVSDQARKEIIAENTFILTLDGDVDFTPQCVHLLVDLMKKNRRLGAACGRIHPRGSGLMIWYQKFEYAVGHWLQKATEHMIGCVLCSPGCFSLFRSYALMDDNVTRKYASKSERPIDYVQYDQGEDRWLCTLLLQRGYRVEYCAASDALTFAPEGFTEFFNQRRRWIPSTLANIMDLLKDYKNVVSVNESISIWYIIYQLVMLISSILGPGTIFLMIVGAISISFNIDTTVSLIIITIPMLIFCIVCLISKPDKQMLCAQIIGALFAMLMTAVIVGTSLQIQKDGIMSPHSIFLFAVIASFTTAAILHPLEFTCIIPGILYFLAIPCMYMLLPIYSICNLNTVTWGTREDPAGKCKFDL
;
A
#
# COMPACT_ATOMS: atom_id res chain seq x y z
N MET A 1 8.16 -13.15 38.32
CA MET A 1 7.22 -12.06 38.68
C MET A 1 6.14 -11.81 37.63
N GLN A 2 6.44 -11.53 36.36
CA GLN A 2 5.44 -11.00 35.40
C GLN A 2 4.22 -11.92 35.10
N ARG A 3 4.37 -13.25 35.08
CA ARG A 3 3.25 -14.19 34.85
C ARG A 3 2.21 -14.19 35.97
N MET A 4 2.62 -13.97 37.22
CA MET A 4 1.70 -13.88 38.36
C MET A 4 1.41 -12.44 38.79
N GLY A 5 2.36 -11.52 38.64
CA GLY A 5 2.22 -10.13 39.10
C GLY A 5 1.48 -9.21 38.13
N PHE A 6 1.27 -9.62 36.87
CA PHE A 6 0.62 -8.78 35.85
C PHE A 6 -0.59 -9.46 35.20
N ALA A 7 -0.44 -10.70 34.74
CA ALA A 7 -1.53 -11.43 34.09
C ALA A 7 -2.64 -11.87 35.06
N LEU A 8 -2.30 -12.23 36.30
CA LEU A 8 -3.29 -12.65 37.31
C LEU A 8 -4.17 -11.47 37.76
N PRO A 9 -3.65 -10.27 38.10
CA PRO A 9 -4.51 -9.11 38.38
C PRO A 9 -5.48 -8.80 37.23
N ILE A 10 -5.01 -8.77 35.98
CA ILE A 10 -5.83 -8.47 34.80
C ILE A 10 -6.98 -9.49 34.63
N ALA A 11 -6.70 -10.78 34.82
CA ALA A 11 -7.71 -11.83 34.77
C ALA A 11 -8.74 -11.71 35.92
N LEU A 12 -8.32 -11.19 37.08
CA LEU A 12 -9.16 -11.06 38.27
C LEU A 12 -9.90 -9.72 38.38
N THR A 13 -9.55 -8.70 37.59
CA THR A 13 -10.18 -7.37 37.64
C THR A 13 -11.69 -7.47 37.45
N VAL A 14 -12.15 -8.17 36.42
CA VAL A 14 -13.59 -8.27 36.12
C VAL A 14 -14.35 -9.09 37.18
N PRO A 15 -13.91 -10.31 37.53
CA PRO A 15 -14.57 -11.08 38.60
C PRO A 15 -14.59 -10.36 39.95
N ALA A 16 -13.49 -9.72 40.35
CA ALA A 16 -13.41 -9.01 41.61
C ALA A 16 -14.32 -7.77 41.64
N THR A 17 -14.40 -7.03 40.53
CA THR A 17 -15.29 -5.85 40.41
C THR A 17 -16.75 -6.26 40.46
N VAL A 18 -17.15 -7.29 39.69
CA VAL A 18 -18.52 -7.80 39.70
C VAL A 18 -18.90 -8.33 41.08
N PHE A 19 -18.01 -9.08 41.73
CA PHE A 19 -18.22 -9.57 43.10
C PHE A 19 -18.39 -8.42 44.10
N PHE A 20 -17.55 -7.38 44.01
CA PHE A 20 -17.66 -6.20 44.86
C PHE A 20 -19.00 -5.47 44.64
N LEU A 21 -19.40 -5.23 43.40
CA LEU A 21 -20.67 -4.57 43.07
C LEU A 21 -21.90 -5.39 43.50
N ALA A 22 -21.85 -6.72 43.35
CA ALA A 22 -22.94 -7.60 43.77
C ALA A 22 -23.08 -7.65 45.30
N THR A 23 -21.97 -7.85 46.03
CA THR A 23 -21.98 -7.95 47.49
C THR A 23 -22.39 -6.65 48.17
N THR A 24 -21.99 -5.50 47.61
CA THR A 24 -22.42 -4.18 48.09
C THR A 24 -23.90 -3.91 47.81
N CYS A 25 -24.44 -4.42 46.70
CA CYS A 25 -25.88 -4.40 46.45
C CYS A 25 -26.67 -5.24 47.46
N GLU A 26 -26.23 -6.47 47.74
CA GLU A 26 -26.86 -7.34 48.75
C GLU A 26 -26.83 -6.70 50.14
N ARG A 27 -25.67 -6.15 50.54
CA ARG A 27 -25.53 -5.46 51.84
C ARG A 27 -26.38 -4.21 51.93
N ARG A 28 -26.56 -3.47 50.84
CA ARG A 28 -27.43 -2.29 50.82
C ARG A 28 -28.92 -2.65 50.83
N GLN A 29 -29.27 -3.83 50.31
CA GLN A 29 -30.63 -4.36 50.43
C GLN A 29 -30.95 -4.77 51.87
N ALA A 30 -29.95 -5.30 52.62
CA ALA A 30 -30.09 -5.62 54.03
C ALA A 30 -30.04 -4.37 54.95
N ASP A 31 -29.21 -3.37 54.60
CA ASP A 31 -29.07 -2.09 55.31
C ASP A 31 -29.07 -0.93 54.29
N ALA A 32 -30.18 -0.19 54.25
CA ALA A 32 -30.36 0.93 53.32
C ALA A 32 -29.30 2.03 53.45
N CYS A 33 -28.62 2.12 54.61
CA CYS A 33 -27.59 3.10 54.90
C CYS A 33 -26.17 2.62 54.58
N HIS A 34 -25.98 1.37 54.13
CA HIS A 34 -24.66 0.83 53.79
C HIS A 34 -23.92 1.70 52.75
N MET A 35 -22.62 1.99 52.99
CA MET A 35 -21.74 2.83 52.15
C MET A 35 -22.14 4.32 52.02
N THR A 36 -23.18 4.81 52.71
CA THR A 36 -23.65 6.21 52.58
C THR A 36 -22.65 7.24 53.14
N SER A 37 -21.72 6.82 53.99
CA SER A 37 -20.62 7.65 54.50
C SER A 37 -19.47 7.85 53.50
N ILE A 38 -19.38 7.00 52.46
CA ILE A 38 -18.29 6.99 51.47
C ILE A 38 -18.81 7.45 50.09
N LEU A 39 -20.00 6.98 49.69
CA LEU A 39 -20.65 7.33 48.44
C LEU A 39 -22.01 7.94 48.74
N THR A 40 -22.27 9.14 48.22
CA THR A 40 -23.60 9.76 48.33
C THR A 40 -24.65 8.90 47.63
N LYS A 41 -25.90 9.03 48.04
CA LYS A 41 -27.03 8.26 47.48
C LYS A 41 -27.14 8.40 45.95
N GLU A 42 -26.71 9.52 45.40
CA GLU A 42 -26.75 9.84 43.97
C GLU A 42 -25.62 9.17 43.16
N LEU A 43 -24.48 8.88 43.79
CA LEU A 43 -23.31 8.26 43.16
C LEU A 43 -23.31 6.73 43.28
N PHE A 44 -24.26 6.17 44.01
CA PHE A 44 -24.35 4.72 44.17
C PHE A 44 -25.05 4.09 42.96
N TRP A 45 -24.50 2.97 42.48
CA TRP A 45 -25.08 2.24 41.35
C TRP A 45 -26.47 1.68 41.70
N GLN A 46 -27.34 1.62 40.70
CA GLN A 46 -28.69 1.10 40.88
C GLN A 46 -28.66 -0.42 41.06
N CYS A 47 -28.97 -0.87 42.27
CA CYS A 47 -29.17 -2.29 42.57
C CYS A 47 -30.62 -2.67 42.27
N LYS A 48 -30.83 -3.73 41.47
CA LYS A 48 -32.18 -4.28 41.26
C LYS A 48 -32.63 -5.07 42.49
N ALA A 49 -33.92 -4.94 42.84
CA ALA A 49 -34.50 -5.45 44.08
C ALA A 49 -34.62 -6.98 44.18
N HIS A 50 -34.37 -7.72 43.10
CA HIS A 50 -34.35 -9.18 43.11
C HIS A 50 -33.17 -9.69 42.27
N PRO A 51 -32.09 -10.20 42.89
CA PRO A 51 -31.12 -11.00 42.17
C PRO A 51 -31.81 -12.31 41.81
N SER A 52 -32.36 -12.38 40.60
CA SER A 52 -32.80 -13.64 40.04
C SER A 52 -31.55 -14.51 39.94
N GLY A 53 -31.49 -15.61 40.71
CA GLY A 53 -30.27 -16.42 40.85
C GLY A 53 -29.66 -16.81 39.51
N VAL A 54 -28.37 -17.16 39.48
CA VAL A 54 -27.60 -17.47 38.24
C VAL A 54 -28.28 -18.53 37.34
N TYR A 55 -29.15 -19.36 37.91
CA TYR A 55 -29.95 -20.38 37.23
C TYR A 55 -31.29 -19.90 36.65
N SER A 56 -31.64 -18.64 36.84
CA SER A 56 -32.87 -18.04 36.32
C SER A 56 -32.67 -17.52 34.90
N TRP A 57 -33.66 -17.73 34.03
CA TRP A 57 -33.64 -17.20 32.66
C TRP A 57 -33.54 -15.66 32.65
N GLY A 58 -34.05 -14.98 33.67
CA GLY A 58 -33.95 -13.53 33.83
C GLY A 58 -32.52 -12.99 33.92
N PHE A 59 -31.58 -13.76 34.46
CA PHE A 59 -30.17 -13.36 34.55
C PHE A 59 -29.50 -13.31 33.16
N TRP A 60 -29.81 -14.28 32.29
CA TRP A 60 -29.22 -14.39 30.95
C TRP A 60 -29.88 -13.49 29.90
N SER A 61 -31.07 -12.98 30.16
CA SER A 61 -31.74 -12.01 29.27
C SER A 61 -31.33 -10.56 29.53
N GLU A 62 -30.54 -10.29 30.57
CA GLU A 62 -30.14 -8.93 30.92
C GLU A 62 -28.93 -8.44 30.09
N PRO A 63 -28.98 -7.22 29.49
CA PRO A 63 -27.85 -6.65 28.76
C PRO A 63 -26.58 -6.53 29.61
N GLN A 64 -26.70 -6.24 30.90
CA GLN A 64 -25.59 -6.07 31.84
C GLN A 64 -24.76 -7.35 31.98
N THR A 65 -25.42 -8.51 32.02
CA THR A 65 -24.77 -9.82 32.10
C THR A 65 -23.88 -10.06 30.88
N TRP A 66 -24.38 -9.75 29.68
CA TRP A 66 -23.61 -9.88 28.45
C TRP A 66 -22.46 -8.86 28.36
N ILE A 67 -22.64 -7.65 28.87
CA ILE A 67 -21.58 -6.64 28.93
C ILE A 67 -20.40 -7.11 29.79
N TRP A 68 -20.65 -7.65 30.99
CA TRP A 68 -19.55 -8.13 31.84
C TRP A 68 -18.93 -9.42 31.32
N LEU A 69 -19.69 -10.32 30.70
CA LEU A 69 -19.14 -11.52 30.04
C LEU A 69 -18.27 -11.16 28.83
N ALA A 70 -18.69 -10.18 28.02
CA ALA A 70 -17.87 -9.66 26.92
C ALA A 70 -16.59 -8.99 27.44
N TRP A 71 -16.69 -8.22 28.54
CA TRP A 71 -15.54 -7.61 29.19
C TRP A 71 -14.57 -8.67 29.75
N LEU A 72 -15.08 -9.71 30.41
CA LEU A 72 -14.28 -10.83 30.89
C LEU A 72 -13.61 -11.58 29.74
N GLY A 73 -14.34 -11.85 28.65
CA GLY A 73 -13.80 -12.49 27.45
C GLY A 73 -12.65 -11.69 26.83
N SER A 74 -12.78 -10.36 26.79
CA SER A 74 -11.71 -9.46 26.35
C SER A 74 -10.47 -9.54 27.25
N GLN A 75 -10.64 -9.49 28.57
CA GLN A 75 -9.51 -9.57 29.51
C GLN A 75 -8.85 -10.95 29.53
N LEU A 76 -9.62 -12.03 29.37
CA LEU A 76 -9.08 -13.39 29.22
C LEU A 76 -8.27 -13.52 27.93
N TRP A 77 -8.73 -12.94 26.82
CA TRP A 77 -7.97 -12.91 25.57
C TRP A 77 -6.62 -12.20 25.74
N ILE A 78 -6.61 -11.04 26.39
CA ILE A 78 -5.39 -10.28 26.71
C ILE A 78 -4.48 -11.12 27.63
N THR A 79 -5.04 -11.78 28.64
CA THR A 79 -4.31 -12.63 29.58
C THR A 79 -3.65 -13.82 28.88
N ILE A 80 -4.37 -14.49 27.97
CA ILE A 80 -3.83 -15.58 27.15
C ILE A 80 -2.63 -15.08 26.32
N HIS A 81 -2.78 -13.93 25.66
CA HIS A 81 -1.70 -13.31 24.91
C HIS A 81 -0.48 -12.99 25.80
N LEU A 82 -0.69 -12.52 27.03
CA LEU A 82 0.37 -12.26 28.00
C LEU A 82 1.08 -13.53 28.47
N TRP A 83 0.36 -14.65 28.61
CA TRP A 83 0.89 -15.94 29.06
C TRP A 83 1.63 -16.71 27.96
N THR A 84 1.20 -16.63 26.70
CA THR A 84 1.79 -17.36 25.57
C THR A 84 2.40 -16.42 24.51
N PRO A 85 3.53 -15.74 24.80
CA PRO A 85 4.21 -14.93 23.79
C PRO A 85 4.97 -15.84 22.81
N LYS A 86 4.53 -15.89 21.54
CA LYS A 86 5.19 -16.62 20.44
C LYS A 86 5.75 -15.72 19.32
N HIS A 87 5.50 -14.41 19.34
CA HIS A 87 5.95 -13.48 18.29
C HIS A 87 7.05 -12.53 18.75
N GLU A 88 7.87 -12.10 17.79
CA GLU A 88 8.86 -11.04 17.93
C GLU A 88 8.16 -9.71 18.24
N ARG A 89 8.75 -8.93 19.15
CA ARG A 89 8.04 -7.82 19.79
C ARG A 89 8.08 -6.55 18.94
N LEU A 90 6.91 -5.93 18.71
CA LEU A 90 6.82 -4.59 18.12
C LEU A 90 7.62 -3.56 18.94
N ALA A 91 8.19 -2.57 18.24
CA ALA A 91 9.03 -1.53 18.84
C ALA A 91 8.32 -0.79 19.98
N ARG A 92 9.11 -0.27 20.94
CA ARG A 92 8.61 0.50 22.08
C ARG A 92 7.68 1.63 21.62
N SER A 93 6.64 1.92 22.39
CA SER A 93 5.79 3.10 22.21
C SER A 93 6.61 4.38 22.14
N GLU A 94 7.70 4.48 22.91
CA GLU A 94 8.68 5.59 22.90
C GLU A 94 9.45 5.73 21.57
N LYS A 95 9.55 4.66 20.77
CA LYS A 95 10.15 4.70 19.42
C LYS A 95 9.12 5.03 18.33
N LEU A 96 7.82 4.80 18.60
CA LEU A 96 6.72 5.07 17.69
C LEU A 96 6.11 6.47 17.90
N PHE A 97 6.11 6.95 19.14
CA PHE A 97 5.56 8.23 19.56
C PHE A 97 6.59 8.95 20.43
N ILE A 98 6.93 10.19 20.05
CA ILE A 98 8.02 10.99 20.61
C ILE A 98 7.81 11.37 22.10
N LEU A 99 6.64 11.07 22.70
CA LEU A 99 6.32 11.39 24.09
C LEU A 99 5.80 10.18 24.87
N SER A 100 6.29 10.03 26.11
CA SER A 100 5.89 8.98 27.04
C SER A 100 4.61 9.42 27.77
N TYR A 101 3.46 8.91 27.35
CA TYR A 101 2.22 8.98 28.13
C TYR A 101 1.63 7.57 28.22
N TYR A 102 1.45 7.06 29.44
CA TYR A 102 0.54 5.95 29.64
C TYR A 102 -0.90 6.47 29.44
N SER A 103 -1.74 5.72 28.74
CA SER A 103 -3.15 6.05 28.64
C SER A 103 -3.83 5.73 29.96
N ALA A 104 -4.35 6.74 30.68
CA ALA A 104 -5.06 6.54 31.94
C ALA A 104 -6.36 5.72 31.75
N ILE A 105 -6.99 5.83 30.58
CA ILE A 105 -8.24 5.11 30.25
C ILE A 105 -7.96 3.65 29.89
N PHE A 106 -6.81 3.38 29.25
CA PHE A 106 -6.40 2.05 28.82
C PHE A 106 -5.10 1.65 29.52
N VAL A 107 -5.07 1.77 30.85
CA VAL A 107 -3.84 1.56 31.63
C VAL A 107 -3.34 0.13 31.46
N ASP A 108 -4.23 -0.85 31.42
CA ASP A 108 -3.90 -2.27 31.28
C ASP A 108 -3.20 -2.54 29.94
N GLN A 109 -3.78 -2.02 28.85
CA GLN A 109 -3.24 -2.15 27.50
C GLN A 109 -1.94 -1.35 27.35
N SER A 110 -1.90 -0.12 27.87
CA SER A 110 -0.72 0.75 27.82
C SER A 110 0.47 0.13 28.56
N LEU A 111 0.24 -0.44 29.75
CA LEU A 111 1.26 -1.17 30.51
C LEU A 111 1.68 -2.47 29.82
N ALA A 112 0.75 -3.19 29.18
CA ALA A 112 1.05 -4.40 28.41
C ALA A 112 1.97 -4.10 27.19
N PHE A 113 1.70 -3.01 26.46
CA PHE A 113 2.52 -2.57 25.33
C PHE A 113 3.87 -1.98 25.78
N ASN A 114 3.94 -1.29 26.93
CA ASN A 114 5.17 -0.72 27.50
C ASN A 114 5.99 -1.70 28.36
N ARG A 115 5.54 -2.96 28.52
CA ARG A 115 6.21 -3.96 29.35
C ARG A 115 7.68 -4.11 28.96
N ARG A 116 8.61 -4.01 29.90
CA ARG A 116 10.03 -4.35 29.69
C ARG A 116 10.19 -5.87 29.82
N ARG A 117 10.52 -6.54 28.72
CA ARG A 117 11.00 -7.93 28.75
C ARG A 117 12.36 -7.88 28.10
N ASP A 118 13.39 -8.16 28.89
CA ASP A 118 14.75 -8.21 28.39
C ASP A 118 14.96 -9.60 27.78
N ASP A 119 14.46 -9.79 26.56
CA ASP A 119 14.70 -11.01 25.80
C ASP A 119 16.21 -11.16 25.48
N LYS A 120 17.01 -10.09 25.66
CA LYS A 120 18.47 -10.14 25.66
C LYS A 120 19.03 -11.13 26.67
N ALA A 121 18.45 -11.32 27.86
CA ALA A 121 19.01 -12.23 28.85
C ALA A 121 18.81 -13.71 28.47
N LYS A 122 17.70 -14.04 27.79
CA LYS A 122 17.40 -15.39 27.31
C LYS A 122 18.17 -15.73 26.04
N ILE A 123 18.30 -14.74 25.15
CA ILE A 123 19.15 -14.84 23.95
C ILE A 123 20.62 -14.93 24.37
N LYS A 124 21.07 -14.16 25.37
CA LYS A 124 22.46 -14.21 25.84
C LYS A 124 22.79 -15.52 26.56
N ALA A 125 21.86 -16.10 27.31
CA ALA A 125 22.03 -17.43 27.89
C ALA A 125 22.10 -18.52 26.79
N GLU A 126 21.19 -18.49 25.81
CA GLU A 126 21.27 -19.40 24.65
C GLU A 126 22.55 -19.20 23.80
N PHE A 127 23.04 -17.96 23.67
CA PHE A 127 24.31 -17.66 22.97
C PHE A 127 25.53 -18.11 23.78
N GLN A 128 25.49 -18.01 25.11
CA GLN A 128 26.60 -18.37 25.98
C GLN A 128 26.69 -19.89 26.18
N ASP A 129 25.56 -20.59 26.17
CA ASP A 129 25.50 -22.05 26.10
C ASP A 129 26.00 -22.57 24.72
N LEU A 130 25.75 -21.83 23.64
CA LEU A 130 26.31 -22.13 22.30
C LEU A 130 27.81 -21.82 22.17
N GLU A 131 28.32 -20.79 22.85
CA GLU A 131 29.76 -20.48 22.89
C GLU A 131 30.54 -21.54 23.68
N LEU A 132 29.98 -22.03 24.80
CA LEU A 132 30.59 -23.10 25.61
C LEU A 132 30.64 -24.45 24.86
N GLU A 133 29.65 -24.77 24.02
CA GLU A 133 29.70 -25.97 23.17
C GLU A 133 30.70 -25.84 22.00
N SER A 134 31.07 -24.62 21.60
CA SER A 134 32.01 -24.38 20.50
C SER A 134 33.49 -24.50 20.90
N GLU A 135 33.83 -24.19 22.16
CA GLU A 135 35.22 -24.27 22.65
C GLU A 135 35.72 -25.71 22.80
N ASP A 136 34.84 -26.67 23.13
CA ASP A 136 35.19 -28.10 23.31
C ASP A 136 35.46 -28.86 22.00
N SER A 137 35.15 -28.26 20.84
CA SER A 137 35.34 -28.90 19.52
C SER A 137 36.67 -28.54 18.82
N SER A 138 37.51 -27.73 19.46
CA SER A 138 38.71 -27.13 18.85
C SER A 138 40.05 -27.81 19.20
N GLN A 139 40.04 -29.13 19.44
CA GLN A 139 41.28 -29.91 19.45
C GLN A 139 41.08 -31.19 18.63
N THR A 140 41.67 -31.27 17.44
CA THR A 140 42.43 -32.42 16.87
C THR A 140 42.69 -32.21 15.36
N TYR A 141 43.95 -31.88 15.04
CA TYR A 141 44.80 -32.19 13.87
C TYR A 141 44.38 -32.00 12.39
N GLU A 142 45.34 -31.38 11.67
CA GLU A 142 45.62 -31.43 10.22
C GLU A 142 45.64 -32.87 9.66
N THR A 143 45.25 -33.10 8.38
CA THR A 143 46.13 -33.45 7.23
C THR A 143 45.34 -33.76 5.94
N ILE A 144 46.04 -33.68 4.80
CA ILE A 144 45.65 -33.74 3.38
C ILE A 144 45.15 -35.13 2.90
N GLY A 145 44.26 -35.18 1.88
CA GLY A 145 44.03 -36.38 1.06
C GLY A 145 43.02 -36.24 -0.10
N HIS A 146 43.48 -36.43 -1.34
CA HIS A 146 42.66 -36.56 -2.56
C HIS A 146 41.89 -37.90 -2.64
N GLY A 147 40.70 -37.90 -3.27
CA GLY A 147 40.01 -39.12 -3.77
C GLY A 147 38.64 -38.83 -4.41
N PRO A 148 38.28 -39.40 -5.59
CA PRO A 148 37.13 -38.97 -6.40
C PRO A 148 35.88 -39.85 -6.24
N GLY A 149 34.71 -39.23 -6.48
CA GLY A 149 33.49 -39.90 -6.96
C GLY A 149 32.34 -40.04 -5.96
N GLN A 150 31.25 -39.29 -6.20
CA GLN A 150 29.87 -39.81 -6.12
C GLN A 150 28.85 -38.82 -6.73
N ILE A 151 27.82 -39.42 -7.35
CA ILE A 151 26.78 -38.87 -8.22
C ILE A 151 25.73 -38.05 -7.43
N PRO A 152 25.16 -36.95 -7.96
CA PRO A 152 24.24 -36.09 -7.20
C PRO A 152 22.83 -36.66 -7.09
N LYS A 153 22.25 -36.64 -5.87
CA LYS A 153 20.81 -36.75 -5.61
C LYS A 153 20.16 -35.36 -5.64
N PRO A 154 18.86 -35.24 -6.00
CA PRO A 154 18.19 -33.95 -6.17
C PRO A 154 17.91 -33.28 -4.80
N PRO A 155 17.88 -31.93 -4.72
CA PRO A 155 17.69 -31.24 -3.45
C PRO A 155 16.23 -31.29 -2.96
N PRO A 156 15.98 -31.45 -1.65
CA PRO A 156 14.65 -31.29 -1.06
C PRO A 156 14.29 -29.81 -0.91
N SER A 157 12.98 -29.53 -1.00
CA SER A 157 12.35 -28.22 -0.83
C SER A 157 12.64 -27.60 0.54
N VAL A 158 13.19 -26.38 0.55
CA VAL A 158 13.54 -25.65 1.78
C VAL A 158 12.31 -24.93 2.33
N CYS A 159 11.68 -25.54 3.33
CA CYS A 159 10.80 -24.88 4.30
C CYS A 159 11.00 -25.58 5.65
N SER A 160 11.92 -25.08 6.49
CA SER A 160 11.93 -25.37 7.93
C SER A 160 12.75 -24.33 8.68
N ALA A 161 12.11 -23.67 9.64
CA ALA A 161 12.58 -22.50 10.38
C ALA A 161 13.65 -22.79 11.45
N SER A 162 14.51 -23.81 11.26
CA SER A 162 15.52 -24.19 12.26
C SER A 162 16.97 -24.20 11.73
N SER A 163 17.25 -23.93 10.45
CA SER A 163 18.65 -23.83 9.96
C SER A 163 19.24 -22.41 10.01
N SER A 164 18.42 -21.37 10.19
CA SER A 164 18.84 -19.98 9.96
C SER A 164 19.87 -19.43 10.94
N LYS A 165 19.99 -19.97 12.16
CA LYS A 165 20.95 -19.47 13.16
C LYS A 165 22.38 -19.95 12.91
N MET A 166 22.58 -21.18 12.45
CA MET A 166 23.92 -21.76 12.22
C MET A 166 24.50 -21.30 10.86
N GLU A 167 23.64 -21.13 9.85
CA GLU A 167 24.01 -20.55 8.55
C GLU A 167 24.39 -19.05 8.66
N SER A 168 23.67 -18.27 9.47
CA SER A 168 23.93 -16.83 9.62
C SER A 168 25.29 -16.50 10.25
N GLY A 169 25.90 -17.42 11.01
CA GLY A 169 27.24 -17.24 11.57
C GLY A 169 28.32 -17.41 10.50
N LEU A 170 28.29 -18.54 9.79
CA LEU A 170 29.23 -18.88 8.72
C LEU A 170 29.16 -17.94 7.50
N ILE A 171 27.98 -17.41 7.17
CA ILE A 171 27.77 -16.49 6.03
C ILE A 171 28.35 -15.09 6.30
N ARG A 172 28.46 -14.68 7.57
CA ARG A 172 28.92 -13.33 7.92
C ARG A 172 30.44 -13.18 7.82
N ASP A 173 31.18 -14.29 7.88
CA ASP A 173 32.64 -14.32 7.77
C ASP A 173 33.15 -14.22 6.32
N THR A 174 32.30 -14.44 5.32
CA THR A 174 32.66 -14.37 3.89
C THR A 174 32.32 -13.03 3.22
N ALA A 175 31.50 -12.18 3.83
CA ALA A 175 30.99 -10.95 3.21
C ALA A 175 31.80 -9.70 3.57
N SER A 176 32.23 -8.95 2.56
CA SER A 176 32.92 -7.66 2.77
C SER A 176 31.93 -6.60 3.28
N ALA A 177 32.39 -5.68 4.12
CA ALA A 177 31.59 -4.53 4.59
C ALA A 177 30.99 -3.71 3.42
N ALA A 178 31.58 -3.78 2.22
CA ALA A 178 31.06 -3.16 1.01
C ALA A 178 29.76 -3.81 0.48
N ASP A 179 29.55 -5.10 0.72
CA ASP A 179 28.37 -5.83 0.25
C ASP A 179 27.13 -5.56 1.12
N ALA A 180 27.34 -5.03 2.34
CA ALA A 180 26.29 -4.58 3.24
C ALA A 180 25.79 -3.15 2.93
N ILE A 181 26.45 -2.42 2.04
CA ILE A 181 26.05 -1.06 1.66
C ILE A 181 24.73 -1.11 0.90
N THR A 182 23.78 -0.26 1.30
CA THR A 182 22.49 -0.16 0.62
C THR A 182 22.66 0.35 -0.81
N LYS A 183 22.06 -0.33 -1.79
CA LYS A 183 22.07 0.08 -3.20
C LYS A 183 20.67 0.40 -3.67
N ILE A 184 20.49 1.55 -4.31
CA ILE A 184 19.20 2.01 -4.83
C ILE A 184 19.30 2.16 -6.34
N TYR A 185 18.58 1.29 -7.04
CA TYR A 185 18.33 1.42 -8.48
C TYR A 185 17.02 2.17 -8.69
N THR A 186 17.10 3.38 -9.20
CA THR A 186 15.90 4.15 -9.57
C THR A 186 15.52 3.82 -11.00
N CYS A 187 14.31 3.30 -11.21
CA CYS A 187 13.81 2.84 -12.50
C CYS A 187 12.54 3.62 -12.85
N ALA A 188 12.67 4.60 -13.75
CA ALA A 188 11.53 5.32 -14.31
C ALA A 188 11.07 4.68 -15.63
N THR A 189 9.76 4.53 -15.82
CA THR A 189 9.17 4.18 -17.12
C THR A 189 8.57 5.42 -17.76
N MET A 190 8.89 5.65 -19.04
CA MET A 190 8.48 6.82 -19.82
C MET A 190 7.98 6.42 -21.20
N TRP A 191 7.10 7.24 -21.75
CA TRP A 191 6.60 7.15 -23.11
C TRP A 191 6.34 8.52 -23.72
N HIS A 192 5.13 9.07 -23.55
CA HIS A 192 4.68 10.33 -24.16
C HIS A 192 4.47 11.42 -23.10
N GLU A 193 5.45 11.63 -22.23
CA GLU A 193 5.40 12.67 -21.19
C GLU A 193 5.56 14.08 -21.78
N SER A 194 4.88 15.02 -21.15
CA SER A 194 5.02 16.45 -21.45
C SER A 194 6.39 16.97 -20.99
N PRO A 195 6.85 18.12 -21.53
CA PRO A 195 8.15 18.67 -21.12
C PRO A 195 8.19 19.02 -19.63
N LEU A 196 7.04 19.41 -19.06
CA LEU A 196 6.91 19.74 -17.65
C LEU A 196 7.09 18.50 -16.76
N GLU A 197 6.45 17.39 -17.12
CA GLU A 197 6.55 16.11 -16.40
C GLU A 197 7.96 15.54 -16.45
N MET A 198 8.56 15.51 -17.65
CA MET A 198 9.95 15.06 -17.82
C MET A 198 10.90 15.90 -16.97
N THR A 199 10.73 17.22 -16.96
CA THR A 199 11.56 18.12 -16.13
C THR A 199 11.35 17.85 -14.64
N CYS A 200 10.13 17.55 -14.23
CA CYS A 200 9.78 17.23 -12.85
C CYS A 200 10.48 15.94 -12.37
N MET A 201 10.37 14.87 -13.14
CA MET A 201 11.02 13.59 -12.84
C MET A 201 12.55 13.73 -12.84
N LEU A 202 13.12 14.42 -13.83
CA LEU A 202 14.56 14.66 -13.91
C LEU A 202 15.06 15.47 -12.69
N LYS A 203 14.33 16.48 -12.24
CA LYS A 203 14.67 17.23 -11.01
C LYS A 203 14.78 16.29 -9.80
N SER A 204 13.87 15.33 -9.64
CA SER A 204 13.93 14.34 -8.57
C SER A 204 15.20 13.48 -8.65
N ILE A 205 15.60 13.04 -9.85
CA ILE A 205 16.85 12.31 -10.07
C ILE A 205 18.08 13.16 -9.74
N PHE A 206 18.12 14.43 -10.16
CA PHE A 206 19.24 15.33 -9.85
C PHE A 206 19.36 15.64 -8.35
N ARG A 207 18.24 15.78 -7.62
CA ARG A 207 18.25 15.91 -6.15
C ARG A 207 18.83 14.67 -5.47
N MET A 208 18.49 13.47 -5.97
CA MET A 208 19.08 12.21 -5.47
C MET A 208 20.58 12.13 -5.73
N ASP A 209 21.04 12.59 -6.89
CA ASP A 209 22.46 12.65 -7.24
C ASP A 209 23.23 13.62 -6.33
N GLU A 210 22.64 14.77 -6.04
CA GLU A 210 23.19 15.77 -5.11
C GLU A 210 23.32 15.22 -3.68
N ASP A 211 22.25 14.61 -3.12
CA ASP A 211 22.26 14.02 -1.77
C ASP A 211 23.31 12.91 -1.65
N GLN A 212 23.34 11.98 -2.60
CA GLN A 212 24.30 10.89 -2.59
C GLN A 212 25.75 11.41 -2.72
N CYS A 213 25.97 12.40 -3.58
CA CYS A 213 27.29 13.02 -3.75
C CYS A 213 27.77 13.68 -2.45
N ALA A 214 26.90 14.40 -1.74
CA ALA A 214 27.20 15.03 -0.47
C ALA A 214 27.63 13.97 0.58
N ARG A 215 26.86 12.88 0.72
CA ARG A 215 27.18 11.77 1.64
C ARG A 215 28.51 11.10 1.29
N ARG A 216 28.75 10.82 0.01
CA ARG A 216 30.01 10.23 -0.46
C ARG A 216 31.21 11.14 -0.19
N ASN A 217 31.06 12.45 -0.38
CA ASN A 217 32.13 13.41 -0.10
C ASN A 217 32.40 13.54 1.41
N ALA A 218 31.36 13.49 2.24
CA ALA A 218 31.50 13.48 3.70
C ALA A 218 32.29 12.24 4.18
N GLN A 219 31.97 11.05 3.67
CA GLN A 219 32.73 9.84 3.99
C GLN A 219 34.19 9.91 3.50
N LYS A 220 34.39 10.33 2.24
CA LYS A 220 35.72 10.30 1.60
C LYS A 220 36.68 11.37 2.12
N TYR A 221 36.21 12.60 2.28
CA TYR A 221 37.06 13.75 2.60
C TYR A 221 36.98 14.15 4.07
N LEU A 222 35.80 14.05 4.70
CA LEU A 222 35.61 14.40 6.11
C LEU A 222 35.76 13.21 7.06
N LYS A 223 35.93 11.99 6.53
CA LYS A 223 36.05 10.73 7.29
C LYS A 223 34.89 10.50 8.27
N VAL A 224 33.71 11.06 7.97
CA VAL A 224 32.50 10.85 8.76
C VAL A 224 31.88 9.52 8.35
N VAL A 225 31.63 8.62 9.30
CA VAL A 225 30.90 7.38 9.03
C VAL A 225 29.41 7.68 9.01
N ASP A 226 28.82 7.73 7.81
CA ASP A 226 27.38 7.89 7.63
C ASP A 226 26.69 6.50 7.69
N PRO A 227 25.88 6.20 8.72
CA PRO A 227 25.17 4.93 8.84
C PRO A 227 24.08 4.76 7.75
N ASP A 228 23.64 5.87 7.15
CA ASP A 228 22.58 5.90 6.14
C ASP A 228 23.13 6.06 4.73
N TYR A 229 24.43 5.81 4.56
CA TYR A 229 25.07 5.83 3.25
C TYR A 229 24.47 4.79 2.30
N TYR A 230 24.26 5.22 1.06
CA TYR A 230 23.74 4.38 -0.01
C TYR A 230 24.47 4.66 -1.34
N GLU A 231 24.50 3.66 -2.20
CA GLU A 231 24.87 3.80 -3.60
C GLU A 231 23.64 4.07 -4.46
N PHE A 232 23.78 4.96 -5.44
CA PHE A 232 22.68 5.42 -6.29
C PHE A 232 23.00 5.22 -7.77
N GLU A 233 22.07 4.62 -8.49
CA GLU A 233 22.11 4.53 -9.94
C GLU A 233 20.70 4.71 -10.52
N ALA A 234 20.58 5.52 -11.57
CA ALA A 234 19.30 5.84 -12.19
C ALA A 234 19.19 5.23 -13.59
N HIS A 235 18.00 4.74 -13.90
CA HIS A 235 17.63 4.11 -15.17
C HIS A 235 16.28 4.66 -15.64
N ILE A 236 16.21 5.10 -16.89
CA ILE A 236 14.97 5.53 -17.54
C ILE A 236 14.70 4.55 -18.68
N PHE A 237 13.54 3.91 -18.69
CA PHE A 237 13.09 3.00 -19.74
C PHE A 237 12.07 3.71 -20.61
N PHE A 238 12.49 4.11 -21.80
CA PHE A 238 11.70 4.87 -22.75
C PHE A 238 11.05 3.91 -23.76
N ASP A 239 9.72 3.79 -23.70
CA ASP A 239 8.92 2.99 -24.61
C ASP A 239 8.74 3.68 -25.98
N ASP A 240 8.68 2.89 -27.06
CA ASP A 240 8.52 3.35 -28.46
C ASP A 240 9.44 4.53 -28.84
N ALA A 241 10.74 4.37 -28.62
CA ALA A 241 11.72 5.46 -28.69
C ALA A 241 12.16 5.86 -30.10
N PHE A 242 11.71 5.17 -31.16
CA PHE A 242 12.22 5.32 -32.52
C PHE A 242 11.10 5.56 -33.54
N ASP A 243 11.33 6.54 -34.42
CA ASP A 243 10.56 6.81 -35.63
C ASP A 243 11.39 6.41 -36.86
N LEU A 244 10.74 6.16 -37.99
CA LEU A 244 11.43 5.93 -39.26
C LEU A 244 11.64 7.27 -39.97
N ASN A 245 12.85 7.52 -40.47
CA ASN A 245 13.09 8.67 -41.35
C ASN A 245 12.59 8.38 -42.79
N ASP A 246 12.65 9.40 -43.66
CA ASP A 246 12.25 9.29 -45.08
C ASP A 246 13.05 8.22 -45.86
N TYR A 247 14.19 7.80 -45.33
CA TYR A 247 15.08 6.77 -45.88
C TYR A 247 14.88 5.38 -45.24
N GLY A 248 13.91 5.21 -44.33
CA GLY A 248 13.61 3.95 -43.65
C GLY A 248 14.56 3.57 -42.50
N GLU A 249 15.43 4.48 -42.05
CA GLU A 249 16.32 4.25 -40.91
C GLU A 249 15.67 4.69 -39.58
N PRO A 250 15.89 3.95 -38.48
CA PRO A 250 15.35 4.28 -37.18
C PRO A 250 16.08 5.47 -36.56
N VAL A 251 15.37 6.57 -36.36
CA VAL A 251 15.83 7.79 -35.68
C VAL A 251 15.07 7.94 -34.36
N ILE A 252 15.71 8.54 -33.36
CA ILE A 252 15.02 8.82 -32.08
C ILE A 252 13.79 9.71 -32.30
N ASN A 253 12.70 9.36 -31.62
CA ASN A 253 11.44 10.07 -31.74
C ASN A 253 11.51 11.49 -31.15
N LYS A 254 10.44 12.28 -31.34
CA LYS A 254 10.34 13.64 -30.81
C LYS A 254 10.43 13.72 -29.28
N PHE A 255 9.91 12.73 -28.57
CA PHE A 255 9.82 12.73 -27.11
C PHE A 255 11.17 12.42 -26.45
N VAL A 256 11.98 11.55 -27.06
CA VAL A 256 13.35 11.29 -26.64
C VAL A 256 14.21 12.54 -26.83
N LYS A 257 14.05 13.26 -27.96
CA LYS A 257 14.74 14.54 -28.18
C LYS A 257 14.35 15.56 -27.09
N GLN A 258 13.05 15.69 -26.81
CA GLN A 258 12.54 16.55 -25.75
C GLN A 258 13.12 16.19 -24.37
N LEU A 259 13.20 14.90 -24.02
CA LEU A 259 13.83 14.47 -22.76
C LEU A 259 15.30 14.91 -22.68
N LEU A 260 16.06 14.74 -23.77
CA LEU A 260 17.47 15.13 -23.84
C LEU A 260 17.63 16.65 -23.70
N ASP A 261 16.76 17.45 -24.31
CA ASP A 261 16.78 18.92 -24.19
C ASP A 261 16.49 19.40 -22.76
N LYS A 262 15.62 18.67 -22.03
CA LYS A 262 15.27 18.98 -20.64
C LYS A 262 16.31 18.55 -19.60
N MET A 263 17.34 17.78 -19.99
CA MET A 263 18.42 17.35 -19.09
C MET A 263 19.18 18.54 -18.47
N ASP A 264 19.62 19.49 -19.30
CA ASP A 264 20.41 20.65 -18.86
C ASP A 264 19.54 21.64 -18.05
N GLU A 265 18.28 21.80 -18.43
CA GLU A 265 17.31 22.64 -17.72
C GLU A 265 17.02 22.10 -16.31
N ALA A 266 16.79 20.79 -16.19
CA ALA A 266 16.56 20.14 -14.91
C ALA A 266 17.81 20.21 -14.01
N ALA A 267 19.01 19.96 -14.55
CA ALA A 267 20.26 20.09 -13.81
C ALA A 267 20.47 21.52 -13.31
N SER A 268 20.26 22.51 -14.19
CA SER A 268 20.43 23.93 -13.84
C SER A 268 19.45 24.39 -12.76
N ALA A 269 18.21 23.88 -12.82
CA ALA A 269 17.18 24.23 -11.85
C ALA A 269 17.45 23.64 -10.45
N VAL A 270 18.03 22.44 -10.35
CA VAL A 270 18.37 21.84 -9.04
C VAL A 270 19.59 22.50 -8.43
N HIS A 271 20.66 22.68 -9.20
CA HIS A 271 21.91 23.26 -8.71
C HIS A 271 21.93 24.79 -8.66
N GLN A 272 20.82 25.45 -9.02
CA GLN A 272 20.65 26.91 -9.01
C GLN A 272 21.74 27.67 -9.78
N THR A 273 22.29 27.06 -10.83
CA THR A 273 23.35 27.64 -11.66
C THR A 273 23.22 27.12 -13.09
N GLN A 274 23.72 27.86 -14.07
CA GLN A 274 23.65 27.41 -15.46
C GLN A 274 24.61 26.24 -15.68
N MET A 275 24.06 25.04 -15.83
CA MET A 275 24.82 23.82 -16.03
C MET A 275 24.65 23.31 -17.45
N ARG A 276 25.74 22.75 -18.00
CA ARG A 276 25.71 21.96 -19.24
C ARG A 276 26.35 20.62 -18.97
N LEU A 277 25.60 19.56 -19.21
CA LEU A 277 26.10 18.21 -19.02
C LEU A 277 27.07 17.83 -20.14
N LYS A 278 28.00 16.93 -19.82
CA LYS A 278 28.88 16.36 -20.83
C LYS A 278 28.06 15.53 -21.81
N GLN A 279 28.52 15.47 -23.06
CA GLN A 279 27.87 14.65 -24.07
C GLN A 279 27.75 13.19 -23.60
N PRO A 280 26.57 12.58 -23.72
CA PRO A 280 26.36 11.23 -23.26
C PRO A 280 27.04 10.21 -24.16
N LYS A 281 27.39 9.06 -23.58
CA LYS A 281 27.85 7.91 -24.35
C LYS A 281 26.66 7.19 -24.95
N LYS A 282 26.68 6.98 -26.27
CA LYS A 282 25.63 6.28 -27.03
C LYS A 282 26.07 4.85 -27.32
N TYR A 283 25.18 3.90 -27.13
CA TYR A 283 25.41 2.47 -27.38
C TYR A 283 24.24 1.90 -28.18
N SER A 284 24.56 1.11 -29.21
CA SER A 284 23.57 0.24 -29.84
C SER A 284 23.34 -0.99 -28.95
N THR A 285 22.09 -1.43 -28.84
CA THR A 285 21.71 -2.55 -27.97
C THR A 285 20.70 -3.46 -28.67
N PRO A 286 20.60 -4.76 -28.31
CA PRO A 286 19.69 -5.69 -28.97
C PRO A 286 18.19 -5.33 -28.91
N TYR A 287 17.80 -4.44 -28.00
CA TYR A 287 16.43 -3.97 -27.82
C TYR A 287 16.19 -2.54 -28.36
N GLY A 288 17.19 -1.94 -29.01
CA GLY A 288 17.13 -0.59 -29.58
C GLY A 288 18.42 0.18 -29.31
N GLY A 289 18.39 1.11 -28.36
CA GLY A 289 19.54 1.94 -28.01
C GLY A 289 19.70 2.19 -26.53
N ARG A 290 20.87 2.71 -26.14
CA ARG A 290 21.13 3.13 -24.77
C ARG A 290 22.00 4.37 -24.74
N ILE A 291 21.59 5.35 -23.93
CA ILE A 291 22.32 6.60 -23.69
C ILE A 291 22.77 6.61 -22.23
N SER A 292 24.05 6.86 -21.96
CA SER A 292 24.59 6.92 -20.60
C SER A 292 25.19 8.28 -20.30
N TYR A 293 24.68 8.88 -19.23
CA TYR A 293 25.15 10.12 -18.63
C TYR A 293 25.93 9.83 -17.34
N ILE A 294 26.90 10.69 -17.06
CA ILE A 294 27.50 10.84 -15.73
C ILE A 294 26.97 12.16 -15.20
N LEU A 295 26.18 12.09 -14.13
CA LEU A 295 25.57 13.24 -13.50
C LEU A 295 26.63 14.08 -12.77
N PRO A 296 26.35 15.34 -12.40
CA PRO A 296 27.29 16.22 -11.69
C PRO A 296 27.88 15.59 -10.41
N GLY A 297 27.05 14.88 -9.65
CA GLY A 297 27.40 14.09 -8.48
C GLY A 297 28.11 12.78 -8.79
N LYS A 298 28.60 12.58 -10.02
CA LYS A 298 29.33 11.40 -10.51
C LYS A 298 28.54 10.09 -10.45
N ASN A 299 27.24 10.13 -10.17
CA ASN A 299 26.38 8.95 -10.31
C ASN A 299 26.02 8.73 -11.78
N ARG A 300 25.61 7.49 -12.10
CA ARG A 300 25.29 7.10 -13.46
C ARG A 300 23.79 7.22 -13.69
N LEU A 301 23.43 7.86 -14.81
CA LEU A 301 22.08 7.81 -15.37
C LEU A 301 22.14 7.07 -16.71
N THR A 302 21.29 6.06 -16.87
CA THR A 302 21.21 5.27 -18.11
C THR A 302 19.79 5.33 -18.68
N ILE A 303 19.67 5.86 -19.89
CA ILE A 303 18.41 5.90 -20.63
C ILE A 303 18.40 4.73 -21.61
N HIS A 304 17.47 3.81 -21.42
CA HIS A 304 17.22 2.65 -22.27
C HIS A 304 16.13 3.02 -23.28
N LEU A 305 16.50 3.04 -24.56
CA LEU A 305 15.60 3.36 -25.67
C LEU A 305 15.08 2.06 -26.28
N LYS A 306 13.79 1.78 -26.08
CA LYS A 306 13.16 0.56 -26.58
C LYS A 306 12.67 0.76 -28.01
N ASN A 307 13.05 -0.14 -28.90
CA ASN A 307 12.47 -0.23 -30.24
C ASN A 307 11.23 -1.13 -30.21
N LYS A 308 10.09 -0.60 -30.64
CA LYS A 308 8.79 -1.32 -30.68
C LYS A 308 8.83 -2.61 -31.50
N ASP A 309 9.69 -2.67 -32.51
CA ASP A 309 9.80 -3.84 -33.40
C ASP A 309 10.64 -4.96 -32.78
N GLN A 310 11.44 -4.65 -31.75
CA GLN A 310 12.38 -5.58 -31.13
C GLN A 310 11.93 -6.06 -29.75
N ILE A 311 11.23 -5.22 -28.98
CA ILE A 311 10.80 -5.54 -27.63
C ILE A 311 9.32 -5.20 -27.42
N ARG A 312 8.66 -5.99 -26.58
CA ARG A 312 7.24 -5.78 -26.25
C ARG A 312 7.02 -4.40 -25.64
N LEU A 313 5.98 -3.74 -26.16
CA LEU A 313 5.50 -2.45 -25.70
C LEU A 313 4.76 -2.55 -24.37
N ARG A 314 4.60 -1.40 -23.69
CA ARG A 314 3.90 -1.17 -22.41
C ARG A 314 4.79 -1.23 -21.18
N LYS A 315 4.34 -0.51 -20.15
CA LYS A 315 4.97 -0.34 -18.84
C LYS A 315 5.41 -1.66 -18.20
N ARG A 316 4.55 -2.69 -18.15
CA ARG A 316 4.91 -4.02 -17.61
C ARG A 316 6.18 -4.60 -18.24
N TRP A 317 6.32 -4.53 -19.56
CA TRP A 317 7.48 -5.11 -20.25
C TRP A 317 8.75 -4.26 -20.06
N SER A 318 8.61 -2.95 -19.86
CA SER A 318 9.69 -2.09 -19.37
C SER A 318 10.12 -2.48 -17.96
N GLN A 319 9.17 -2.83 -17.09
CA GLN A 319 9.48 -3.32 -15.74
C GLN A 319 10.19 -4.68 -15.76
N VAL A 320 9.67 -5.65 -16.52
CA VAL A 320 10.32 -6.95 -16.72
C VAL A 320 11.74 -6.76 -17.26
N MET A 321 11.95 -5.87 -18.23
CA MET A 321 13.27 -5.61 -18.80
C MET A 321 14.29 -5.16 -17.75
N TYR A 322 13.93 -4.24 -16.84
CA TYR A 322 14.87 -3.80 -15.80
C TYR A 322 15.11 -4.87 -14.73
N LEU A 323 14.10 -5.69 -14.41
CA LEU A 323 14.27 -6.81 -13.47
C LEU A 323 15.30 -7.81 -14.01
N TYR A 324 15.18 -8.19 -15.28
CA TYR A 324 16.14 -9.08 -15.93
C TYR A 324 17.53 -8.44 -16.07
N TYR A 325 17.61 -7.15 -16.41
CA TYR A 325 18.88 -6.46 -16.58
C TYR A 325 19.64 -6.26 -15.26
N LEU A 326 18.96 -5.76 -14.23
CA LEU A 326 19.58 -5.39 -12.95
C LEU A 326 19.75 -6.62 -12.05
N LEU A 327 18.71 -7.43 -11.90
CA LEU A 327 18.73 -8.56 -10.98
C LEU A 327 19.28 -9.82 -11.64
N GLY A 328 18.82 -10.14 -12.85
CA GLY A 328 19.31 -11.29 -13.61
C GLY A 328 20.76 -11.11 -14.07
N TYR A 329 21.03 -10.14 -14.93
CA TYR A 329 22.35 -10.01 -15.53
C TYR A 329 23.38 -9.39 -14.56
N ARG A 330 23.10 -8.23 -13.96
CA ARG A 330 24.12 -7.53 -13.16
C ARG A 330 24.39 -8.17 -11.80
N LEU A 331 23.37 -8.71 -11.15
CA LEU A 331 23.53 -9.34 -9.84
C LEU A 331 23.79 -10.85 -9.97
N MET A 332 22.86 -11.60 -10.59
CA MET A 332 22.95 -13.07 -10.61
C MET A 332 24.07 -13.64 -11.49
N MET A 333 24.35 -13.04 -12.66
CA MET A 333 25.38 -13.57 -13.57
C MET A 333 26.78 -13.06 -13.29
N LYS A 334 26.95 -11.83 -12.75
CA LYS A 334 28.29 -11.25 -12.53
C LYS A 334 28.90 -11.58 -11.17
N VAL A 335 28.08 -11.84 -10.16
CA VAL A 335 28.56 -12.31 -8.86
C VAL A 335 28.65 -13.83 -8.95
N SER A 336 29.78 -14.42 -8.58
CA SER A 336 29.97 -15.88 -8.65
C SER A 336 29.39 -16.58 -7.44
N ASP A 337 29.71 -16.10 -6.23
CA ASP A 337 29.31 -16.70 -4.96
C ASP A 337 27.82 -16.51 -4.64
N GLN A 338 27.17 -17.56 -4.14
CA GLN A 338 25.74 -17.60 -3.85
C GLN A 338 25.39 -16.87 -2.54
N ALA A 339 26.18 -17.07 -1.48
CA ALA A 339 25.93 -16.42 -0.20
C ALA A 339 26.05 -14.89 -0.33
N ARG A 340 27.07 -14.43 -1.05
CA ARG A 340 27.25 -13.02 -1.37
C ARG A 340 26.11 -12.43 -2.21
N LYS A 341 25.53 -13.19 -3.16
CA LYS A 341 24.36 -12.72 -3.95
C LYS A 341 23.19 -12.40 -3.06
N GLU A 342 22.91 -13.24 -2.07
CA GLU A 342 21.78 -13.05 -1.16
C GLU A 342 21.95 -11.80 -0.33
N ILE A 343 23.13 -11.57 0.25
CA ILE A 343 23.44 -10.36 1.03
C ILE A 343 23.30 -9.09 0.18
N ILE A 344 23.84 -9.11 -1.04
CA ILE A 344 23.71 -7.96 -1.94
C ILE A 344 22.24 -7.76 -2.34
N ALA A 345 21.50 -8.84 -2.65
CA ALA A 345 20.09 -8.77 -3.02
C ALA A 345 19.20 -8.25 -1.88
N GLU A 346 19.53 -8.57 -0.64
CA GLU A 346 18.82 -8.07 0.53
C GLU A 346 19.03 -6.58 0.76
N ASN A 347 20.24 -6.08 0.47
CA ASN A 347 20.62 -4.66 0.61
C ASN A 347 20.42 -3.85 -0.69
N THR A 348 19.92 -4.47 -1.75
CA THR A 348 19.60 -3.79 -3.01
C THR A 348 18.09 -3.54 -3.10
N PHE A 349 17.74 -2.32 -3.47
CA PHE A 349 16.37 -1.88 -3.65
C PHE A 349 16.15 -1.28 -5.04
N ILE A 350 14.97 -1.51 -5.60
CA ILE A 350 14.51 -0.90 -6.85
C ILE A 350 13.42 0.10 -6.51
N LEU A 351 13.69 1.38 -6.77
CA LEU A 351 12.71 2.46 -6.68
C LEU A 351 12.00 2.58 -8.03
N THR A 352 10.73 2.22 -8.10
CA THR A 352 9.91 2.34 -9.32
C THR A 352 9.29 3.73 -9.40
N LEU A 353 9.41 4.36 -10.56
CA LEU A 353 8.89 5.69 -10.84
C LEU A 353 8.07 5.74 -12.13
N ASP A 354 7.03 6.56 -12.12
CA ASP A 354 6.36 7.03 -13.33
C ASP A 354 7.05 8.31 -13.85
N GLY A 355 6.85 8.64 -15.13
CA GLY A 355 7.56 9.72 -15.82
C GLY A 355 7.19 11.14 -15.37
N ASP A 356 6.26 11.29 -14.43
CA ASP A 356 5.61 12.53 -13.99
C ASP A 356 5.76 12.82 -12.48
N VAL A 357 6.68 12.12 -11.80
CA VAL A 357 6.75 12.11 -10.33
C VAL A 357 7.77 13.12 -9.78
N ASP A 358 7.37 13.89 -8.78
CA ASP A 358 8.20 14.81 -7.99
C ASP A 358 8.44 14.24 -6.58
N PHE A 359 9.70 14.08 -6.17
CA PHE A 359 10.03 13.66 -4.81
C PHE A 359 11.36 14.25 -4.33
N THR A 360 11.63 14.07 -3.03
CA THR A 360 12.87 14.50 -2.38
C THR A 360 13.66 13.29 -1.85
N PRO A 361 15.00 13.40 -1.71
CA PRO A 361 15.81 12.32 -1.17
C PRO A 361 15.35 11.83 0.20
N GLN A 362 14.88 12.74 1.06
CA GLN A 362 14.35 12.43 2.39
C GLN A 362 13.21 11.42 2.33
N CYS A 363 12.33 11.51 1.33
CA CYS A 363 11.25 10.56 1.16
C CYS A 363 11.76 9.15 0.84
N VAL A 364 12.80 9.03 0.01
CA VAL A 364 13.44 7.74 -0.31
C VAL A 364 14.14 7.16 0.93
N HIS A 365 14.81 8.00 1.73
CA HIS A 365 15.42 7.60 3.00
C HIS A 365 14.40 6.97 3.94
N LEU A 366 13.23 7.58 4.10
CA LEU A 366 12.15 7.03 4.94
C LEU A 366 11.66 5.66 4.45
N LEU A 367 11.62 5.42 3.13
CA LEU A 367 11.29 4.10 2.59
C LEU A 367 12.41 3.10 2.87
N VAL A 368 13.67 3.48 2.66
CA VAL A 368 14.83 2.62 2.95
C VAL A 368 14.88 2.24 4.43
N ASP A 369 14.64 3.18 5.33
CA ASP A 369 14.59 2.91 6.78
C ASP A 369 13.50 1.92 7.15
N LEU A 370 12.33 2.03 6.50
CA LEU A 370 11.25 1.07 6.67
C LEU A 370 11.66 -0.32 6.18
N MET A 371 12.30 -0.40 5.01
CA MET A 371 12.85 -1.64 4.46
C MET A 371 13.93 -2.25 5.36
N LYS A 372 14.81 -1.43 5.96
CA LYS A 372 15.87 -1.91 6.87
C LYS A 372 15.30 -2.50 8.17
N LYS A 373 14.15 -2.02 8.65
CA LYS A 373 13.51 -2.51 9.89
C LYS A 373 12.99 -3.94 9.79
N ASN A 374 12.55 -4.39 8.60
CA ASN A 374 11.95 -5.70 8.40
C ASN A 374 12.48 -6.39 7.14
N ARG A 375 13.24 -7.47 7.31
CA ARG A 375 13.81 -8.25 6.19
C ARG A 375 12.75 -8.91 5.31
N ARG A 376 11.58 -9.25 5.86
CA ARG A 376 10.43 -9.79 5.10
C ARG A 376 9.60 -8.71 4.39
N LEU A 377 9.95 -7.44 4.54
CA LEU A 377 9.33 -6.37 3.76
C LEU A 377 9.82 -6.44 2.32
N GLY A 378 8.91 -6.83 1.42
CA GLY A 378 9.17 -6.97 -0.01
C GLY A 378 9.00 -5.65 -0.76
N ALA A 379 8.06 -4.80 -0.32
CA ALA A 379 7.85 -3.49 -0.89
C ALA A 379 7.37 -2.47 0.15
N ALA A 380 7.78 -1.20 -0.03
CA ALA A 380 7.29 -0.05 0.71
C ALA A 380 6.83 1.04 -0.26
N CYS A 381 5.63 1.57 -0.06
CA CYS A 381 5.11 2.67 -0.86
C CYS A 381 5.00 3.97 -0.06
N GLY A 382 5.24 5.09 -0.74
CA GLY A 382 5.01 6.42 -0.17
C GLY A 382 3.57 6.89 -0.31
N ARG A 383 3.28 8.03 0.30
CA ARG A 383 2.05 8.81 0.14
C ARG A 383 2.12 9.62 -1.16
N ILE A 384 1.07 9.49 -1.98
CA ILE A 384 0.98 10.12 -3.29
C ILE A 384 0.01 11.31 -3.24
N HIS A 385 0.44 12.45 -3.75
CA HIS A 385 -0.36 13.67 -3.81
C HIS A 385 -0.65 14.04 -5.27
N PRO A 386 -1.93 14.20 -5.65
CA PRO A 386 -2.28 14.58 -7.01
C PRO A 386 -1.96 16.07 -7.26
N ARG A 387 -1.24 16.32 -8.36
CA ARG A 387 -0.88 17.63 -8.88
C ARG A 387 -1.59 17.87 -10.22
N GLY A 388 -1.97 19.13 -10.46
CA GLY A 388 -2.66 19.56 -11.66
C GLY A 388 -3.62 20.71 -11.38
N SER A 389 -4.43 21.07 -12.38
CA SER A 389 -5.42 22.13 -12.35
C SER A 389 -6.85 21.63 -12.65
N GLY A 390 -7.86 22.38 -12.22
CA GLY A 390 -9.27 22.11 -12.53
C GLY A 390 -10.03 21.25 -11.51
N LEU A 391 -11.34 21.10 -11.76
CA LEU A 391 -12.29 20.43 -10.85
C LEU A 391 -12.00 18.93 -10.68
N MET A 392 -11.52 18.25 -11.74
CA MET A 392 -11.18 16.83 -11.66
C MET A 392 -10.02 16.57 -10.70
N ILE A 393 -9.07 17.50 -10.61
CA ILE A 393 -7.97 17.42 -9.63
C ILE A 393 -8.48 17.66 -8.22
N TRP A 394 -9.44 18.57 -8.03
CA TRP A 394 -10.06 18.81 -6.72
C TRP A 394 -10.75 17.54 -6.21
N TYR A 395 -11.53 16.88 -7.08
CA TYR A 395 -12.13 15.58 -6.77
C TYR A 395 -11.07 14.57 -6.33
N GLN A 396 -9.99 14.42 -7.10
CA GLN A 396 -8.92 13.47 -6.81
C GLN A 396 -8.13 13.81 -5.55
N LYS A 397 -7.95 15.09 -5.21
CA LYS A 397 -7.32 15.52 -3.95
C LYS A 397 -8.08 14.99 -2.73
N PHE A 398 -9.41 15.14 -2.71
CA PHE A 398 -10.23 14.59 -1.63
C PHE A 398 -10.18 13.05 -1.62
N GLU A 399 -10.34 12.43 -2.80
CA GLU A 399 -10.36 10.97 -2.92
C GLU A 399 -9.04 10.32 -2.45
N TYR A 400 -7.90 10.84 -2.88
CA TYR A 400 -6.58 10.34 -2.47
C TYR A 400 -6.36 10.56 -0.98
N ALA A 401 -6.74 11.73 -0.46
CA ALA A 401 -6.62 12.02 0.97
C ALA A 401 -7.42 11.02 1.81
N VAL A 402 -8.71 10.83 1.53
CA VAL A 402 -9.56 9.86 2.24
C VAL A 402 -9.06 8.43 2.08
N GLY A 403 -8.61 8.04 0.88
CA GLY A 403 -8.02 6.74 0.62
C GLY A 403 -6.76 6.48 1.46
N HIS A 404 -5.89 7.49 1.62
CA HIS A 404 -4.70 7.38 2.45
C HIS A 404 -5.01 7.42 3.95
N TRP A 405 -5.87 8.34 4.40
CA TRP A 405 -6.19 8.52 5.82
C TRP A 405 -6.94 7.34 6.42
N LEU A 406 -7.85 6.73 5.66
CA LEU A 406 -8.74 5.68 6.17
C LEU A 406 -8.37 4.31 5.60
N GLN A 407 -8.47 4.12 4.29
CA GLN A 407 -8.38 2.78 3.70
C GLN A 407 -6.97 2.20 3.78
N LYS A 408 -5.96 2.91 3.27
CA LYS A 408 -4.55 2.46 3.28
C LYS A 408 -4.01 2.35 4.70
N ALA A 409 -4.35 3.29 5.57
CA ALA A 409 -4.01 3.22 6.98
C ALA A 409 -4.62 1.98 7.66
N THR A 410 -5.90 1.69 7.39
CA THR A 410 -6.55 0.48 7.90
C THR A 410 -5.85 -0.77 7.38
N GLU A 411 -5.71 -0.92 6.06
CA GLU A 411 -5.02 -2.07 5.42
C GLU A 411 -3.63 -2.32 6.02
N HIS A 412 -2.85 -1.25 6.21
CA HIS A 412 -1.51 -1.34 6.80
C HIS A 412 -1.54 -1.77 8.29
N MET A 413 -2.53 -1.31 9.07
CA MET A 413 -2.68 -1.65 10.49
C MET A 413 -3.18 -3.08 10.73
N ILE A 414 -4.16 -3.54 9.95
CA ILE A 414 -4.75 -4.88 10.13
C ILE A 414 -3.93 -6.00 9.48
N GLY A 415 -2.99 -5.65 8.61
CA GLY A 415 -2.08 -6.61 8.00
C GLY A 415 -1.04 -5.95 7.09
N CYS A 416 -1.40 -5.79 5.83
CA CYS A 416 -0.54 -5.23 4.79
C CYS A 416 -1.36 -4.46 3.75
N VAL A 417 -0.68 -3.65 2.94
CA VAL A 417 -1.32 -2.96 1.82
C VAL A 417 -1.35 -3.87 0.59
N LEU A 418 -2.46 -3.87 -0.15
CA LEU A 418 -2.63 -4.75 -1.33
C LEU A 418 -1.92 -4.29 -2.61
N CYS A 419 -1.42 -3.05 -2.62
CA CYS A 419 -0.82 -2.47 -3.81
C CYS A 419 0.12 -1.32 -3.43
N SER A 420 1.33 -1.38 -3.97
CA SER A 420 2.31 -0.31 -4.03
C SER A 420 2.21 0.35 -5.40
N PRO A 421 1.83 1.64 -5.50
CA PRO A 421 1.66 2.30 -6.80
C PRO A 421 3.00 2.42 -7.53
N GLY A 422 3.03 2.20 -8.84
CA GLY A 422 4.25 2.24 -9.64
C GLY A 422 4.93 3.62 -9.72
N CYS A 423 4.25 4.69 -9.31
CA CYS A 423 4.77 6.06 -9.34
C CYS A 423 5.84 6.34 -8.28
N PHE A 424 5.75 5.76 -7.08
CA PHE A 424 6.74 5.97 -6.02
C PHE A 424 6.72 4.84 -4.98
N SER A 425 7.41 3.75 -5.32
CA SER A 425 7.49 2.55 -4.47
C SER A 425 8.88 1.91 -4.51
N LEU A 426 9.32 1.42 -3.36
CA LEU A 426 10.63 0.80 -3.17
C LEU A 426 10.46 -0.72 -2.98
N PHE A 427 11.07 -1.51 -3.85
CA PHE A 427 11.00 -2.97 -3.82
C PHE A 427 12.35 -3.58 -3.46
N ARG A 428 12.36 -4.62 -2.61
CA ARG A 428 13.59 -5.36 -2.28
C ARG A 428 13.96 -6.29 -3.43
N SER A 429 15.21 -6.25 -3.87
CA SER A 429 15.71 -7.12 -4.93
C SER A 429 15.59 -8.60 -4.55
N TYR A 430 15.92 -8.97 -3.31
CA TYR A 430 15.74 -10.35 -2.81
C TYR A 430 14.30 -10.86 -3.00
N ALA A 431 13.30 -10.05 -2.66
CA ALA A 431 11.89 -10.44 -2.78
C ALA A 431 11.43 -10.56 -4.24
N LEU A 432 11.90 -9.65 -5.10
CA LEU A 432 11.61 -9.70 -6.53
C LEU A 432 12.26 -10.91 -7.21
N MET A 433 13.45 -11.30 -6.76
CA MET A 433 14.21 -12.42 -7.30
C MET A 433 13.64 -13.79 -6.94
N ASP A 434 12.63 -13.87 -6.09
CA ASP A 434 11.90 -15.12 -5.90
C ASP A 434 11.39 -15.61 -7.25
N ASP A 435 11.73 -16.86 -7.55
CA ASP A 435 11.45 -17.55 -8.80
C ASP A 435 9.98 -17.49 -9.20
N ASN A 436 9.06 -17.38 -8.25
CA ASN A 436 7.64 -17.34 -8.51
C ASN A 436 7.05 -15.92 -8.51
N VAL A 437 7.89 -14.92 -8.27
CA VAL A 437 7.56 -13.50 -8.47
C VAL A 437 7.97 -13.11 -9.87
N THR A 438 9.27 -12.99 -10.16
CA THR A 438 9.75 -12.48 -11.46
C THR A 438 9.34 -13.35 -12.65
N ARG A 439 9.41 -14.69 -12.53
CA ARG A 439 9.02 -15.59 -13.65
C ARG A 439 7.53 -15.51 -13.94
N LYS A 440 6.68 -15.47 -12.92
CA LYS A 440 5.24 -15.30 -13.09
C LYS A 440 4.93 -13.91 -13.64
N TYR A 441 5.57 -12.87 -13.13
CA TYR A 441 5.40 -11.50 -13.60
C TYR A 441 5.73 -11.32 -15.09
N ALA A 442 6.72 -12.08 -15.58
CA ALA A 442 7.13 -12.10 -16.99
C ALA A 442 6.25 -13.00 -17.89
N SER A 443 5.24 -13.67 -17.33
CA SER A 443 4.33 -14.52 -18.11
C SER A 443 3.47 -13.71 -19.09
N LYS A 444 3.15 -14.32 -20.25
CA LYS A 444 2.28 -13.68 -21.24
C LYS A 444 0.83 -13.77 -20.79
N SER A 445 0.04 -12.78 -21.19
CA SER A 445 -1.40 -12.79 -21.00
C SER A 445 -2.00 -13.71 -22.06
N GLU A 446 -2.57 -14.84 -21.66
CA GLU A 446 -3.14 -15.84 -22.58
C GLU A 446 -4.67 -15.92 -22.45
N ARG A 447 -5.18 -15.82 -21.23
CA ARG A 447 -6.62 -15.85 -20.94
C ARG A 447 -7.17 -14.44 -20.73
N PRO A 448 -8.48 -14.20 -20.93
CA PRO A 448 -9.08 -12.88 -20.73
C PRO A 448 -8.80 -12.25 -19.36
N ILE A 449 -8.83 -13.05 -18.29
CA ILE A 449 -8.52 -12.58 -16.92
C ILE A 449 -7.06 -12.14 -16.78
N ASP A 450 -6.14 -12.75 -17.51
CA ASP A 450 -4.72 -12.44 -17.46
C ASP A 450 -4.49 -11.02 -18.04
N TYR A 451 -5.23 -10.60 -19.07
CA TYR A 451 -5.14 -9.23 -19.59
C TYR A 451 -5.62 -8.18 -18.57
N VAL A 452 -6.68 -8.48 -17.82
CA VAL A 452 -7.21 -7.59 -16.77
C VAL A 452 -6.26 -7.52 -15.58
N GLN A 453 -5.70 -8.66 -15.16
CA GLN A 453 -4.82 -8.72 -14.00
C GLN A 453 -3.41 -8.23 -14.32
N TYR A 454 -2.81 -8.71 -15.41
CA TYR A 454 -1.39 -8.52 -15.70
C TYR A 454 -1.11 -7.21 -16.43
N ASP A 455 -1.95 -6.82 -17.39
CA ASP A 455 -1.65 -5.66 -18.27
C ASP A 455 -2.36 -4.36 -17.84
N GLN A 456 -3.51 -4.44 -17.17
CA GLN A 456 -4.27 -3.26 -16.72
C GLN A 456 -3.92 -2.79 -15.30
N GLY A 457 -3.36 -3.65 -14.46
CA GLY A 457 -2.89 -3.29 -13.11
C GLY A 457 -1.70 -4.13 -12.68
N GLU A 458 -0.63 -4.01 -13.46
CA GLU A 458 0.65 -4.68 -13.31
C GLU A 458 1.27 -4.45 -11.93
N ASP A 459 1.17 -3.23 -11.39
CA ASP A 459 1.69 -2.87 -10.06
C ASP A 459 0.97 -3.65 -8.94
N ARG A 460 -0.36 -3.81 -9.07
CA ARG A 460 -1.17 -4.57 -8.13
C ARG A 460 -0.88 -6.05 -8.25
N TRP A 461 -0.73 -6.57 -9.47
CA TRP A 461 -0.39 -7.96 -9.69
C TRP A 461 0.99 -8.32 -9.11
N LEU A 462 2.00 -7.47 -9.30
CA LEU A 462 3.31 -7.65 -8.68
C LEU A 462 3.22 -7.73 -7.15
N CYS A 463 2.41 -6.86 -6.53
CA CYS A 463 2.16 -6.91 -5.09
C CYS A 463 1.44 -8.20 -4.68
N THR A 464 0.41 -8.64 -5.42
CA THR A 464 -0.27 -9.91 -5.17
C THR A 464 0.70 -11.09 -5.16
N LEU A 465 1.64 -11.14 -6.12
CA LEU A 465 2.68 -12.18 -6.17
C LEU A 465 3.59 -12.15 -4.94
N LEU A 466 3.99 -10.96 -4.47
CA LEU A 466 4.78 -10.80 -3.25
C LEU A 466 4.00 -11.30 -2.01
N LEU A 467 2.72 -10.95 -1.90
CA LEU A 467 1.87 -11.36 -0.77
C LEU A 467 1.67 -12.89 -0.72
N GLN A 468 1.43 -13.52 -1.88
CA GLN A 468 1.32 -14.98 -2.04
C GLN A 468 2.63 -15.72 -1.70
N ARG A 469 3.76 -15.00 -1.68
CA ARG A 469 5.11 -15.50 -1.37
C ARG A 469 5.54 -15.26 0.07
N GLY A 470 4.68 -14.68 0.90
CA GLY A 470 4.97 -14.42 2.31
C GLY A 470 5.66 -13.08 2.57
N TYR A 471 5.88 -12.26 1.55
CA TYR A 471 6.43 -10.93 1.73
C TYR A 471 5.35 -9.96 2.19
N ARG A 472 5.73 -9.00 3.03
CA ARG A 472 4.86 -7.90 3.42
C ARG A 472 4.99 -6.76 2.43
N VAL A 473 3.91 -5.99 2.30
CA VAL A 473 3.87 -4.69 1.62
C VAL A 473 3.39 -3.65 2.62
N GLU A 474 4.16 -2.57 2.80
CA GLU A 474 3.87 -1.52 3.78
C GLU A 474 3.70 -0.14 3.16
N TYR A 475 2.93 0.70 3.85
CA TYR A 475 2.68 2.09 3.48
C TYR A 475 3.41 3.02 4.45
N CYS A 476 4.27 3.88 3.92
CA CYS A 476 4.99 4.89 4.67
C CYS A 476 4.26 6.24 4.56
N ALA A 477 3.43 6.54 5.57
CA ALA A 477 2.65 7.76 5.64
C ALA A 477 3.48 9.06 5.62
N ALA A 478 4.75 9.01 6.03
CA ALA A 478 5.64 10.17 6.11
C ALA A 478 6.48 10.40 4.83
N SER A 479 6.40 9.49 3.85
CA SER A 479 7.20 9.55 2.63
C SER A 479 6.35 10.08 1.48
N ASP A 480 6.44 11.39 1.20
CA ASP A 480 5.56 12.07 0.25
C ASP A 480 6.14 12.14 -1.18
N ALA A 481 5.29 11.95 -2.18
CA ALA A 481 5.59 12.20 -3.59
C ALA A 481 4.40 12.88 -4.29
N LEU A 482 4.68 13.73 -5.28
CA LEU A 482 3.67 14.38 -6.11
C LEU A 482 3.63 13.70 -7.49
N THR A 483 2.44 13.56 -8.08
CA THR A 483 2.26 12.99 -9.44
C THR A 483 1.22 13.80 -10.20
N PHE A 484 1.33 13.91 -11.52
CA PHE A 484 0.32 14.57 -12.34
C PHE A 484 -0.90 13.65 -12.49
N ALA A 485 -2.04 14.09 -11.98
CA ALA A 485 -3.29 13.35 -12.11
C ALA A 485 -4.06 13.81 -13.35
N PRO A 486 -4.97 12.96 -13.90
CA PRO A 486 -5.82 13.35 -15.02
C PRO A 486 -6.61 14.63 -14.75
N GLU A 487 -6.48 15.63 -15.62
CA GLU A 487 -7.22 16.90 -15.51
C GLU A 487 -8.58 16.83 -16.22
N GLY A 488 -8.67 16.01 -17.27
CA GLY A 488 -9.88 15.83 -18.07
C GLY A 488 -10.77 14.68 -17.61
N PHE A 489 -12.09 14.81 -17.79
CA PHE A 489 -13.06 13.76 -17.48
C PHE A 489 -12.80 12.45 -18.24
N THR A 490 -12.52 12.55 -19.55
CA THR A 490 -12.25 11.38 -20.40
C THR A 490 -11.00 10.63 -19.96
N GLU A 491 -9.92 11.37 -19.66
CA GLU A 491 -8.65 10.80 -19.21
C GLU A 491 -8.83 10.10 -17.85
N PHE A 492 -9.56 10.73 -16.93
CA PHE A 492 -9.91 10.14 -15.64
C PHE A 492 -10.72 8.84 -15.78
N PHE A 493 -11.79 8.83 -16.59
CA PHE A 493 -12.61 7.63 -16.81
C PHE A 493 -11.79 6.50 -17.46
N ASN A 494 -10.91 6.82 -18.42
CA ASN A 494 -10.04 5.83 -19.06
C ASN A 494 -9.02 5.23 -18.07
N GLN A 495 -8.51 6.01 -17.13
CA GLN A 495 -7.65 5.51 -16.05
C GLN A 495 -8.42 4.53 -15.16
N ARG A 496 -9.63 4.91 -14.71
CA ARG A 496 -10.42 4.10 -13.78
C ARG A 496 -11.04 2.85 -14.38
N ARG A 497 -11.30 2.87 -15.69
CA ARG A 497 -11.64 1.69 -16.49
C ARG A 497 -10.66 0.54 -16.27
N ARG A 498 -9.37 0.83 -16.08
CA ARG A 498 -8.32 -0.18 -15.81
C ARG A 498 -8.24 -0.56 -14.34
N TRP A 499 -8.31 0.44 -13.46
CA TRP A 499 -8.07 0.25 -12.03
C TRP A 499 -9.17 -0.56 -11.34
N ILE A 500 -10.43 -0.31 -11.69
CA ILE A 500 -11.58 -0.98 -11.04
C ILE A 500 -11.54 -2.50 -11.31
N PRO A 501 -11.50 -2.97 -12.57
CA PRO A 501 -11.47 -4.41 -12.85
C PRO A 501 -10.22 -5.10 -12.33
N SER A 502 -9.04 -4.47 -12.46
CA SER A 502 -7.79 -5.05 -11.95
C SER A 502 -7.80 -5.20 -10.43
N THR A 503 -8.43 -4.25 -9.72
CA THR A 503 -8.60 -4.34 -8.26
C THR A 503 -9.47 -5.54 -7.89
N LEU A 504 -10.62 -5.70 -8.55
CA LEU A 504 -11.50 -6.84 -8.32
C LEU A 504 -10.80 -8.18 -8.63
N ALA A 505 -10.12 -8.28 -9.78
CA ALA A 505 -9.42 -9.49 -10.19
C ALA A 505 -8.34 -9.92 -9.19
N ASN A 506 -7.51 -8.97 -8.72
CA ASN A 506 -6.44 -9.25 -7.77
C ASN A 506 -6.97 -9.60 -6.37
N ILE A 507 -8.04 -8.96 -5.90
CA ILE A 507 -8.69 -9.34 -4.63
C ILE A 507 -9.27 -10.75 -4.74
N MET A 508 -9.94 -11.08 -5.85
CA MET A 508 -10.47 -12.43 -6.09
C MET A 508 -9.35 -13.49 -6.12
N ASP A 509 -8.21 -13.19 -6.74
CA ASP A 509 -7.05 -14.09 -6.78
C ASP A 509 -6.45 -14.32 -5.38
N LEU A 510 -6.31 -13.25 -4.59
CA LEU A 510 -5.87 -13.35 -3.19
C LEU A 510 -6.85 -14.17 -2.33
N LEU A 511 -8.16 -13.94 -2.48
CA LEU A 511 -9.20 -14.68 -1.76
C LEU A 511 -9.26 -16.14 -2.19
N LYS A 512 -8.95 -16.46 -3.44
CA LYS A 512 -8.89 -17.85 -3.93
C LYS A 512 -7.72 -18.62 -3.29
N ASP A 513 -6.58 -17.96 -3.13
CA ASP A 513 -5.35 -18.55 -2.55
C ASP A 513 -5.22 -18.34 -1.02
N TYR A 514 -6.31 -17.93 -0.35
CA TYR A 514 -6.25 -17.48 1.05
C TYR A 514 -5.60 -18.48 2.02
N LYS A 515 -5.79 -19.80 1.81
CA LYS A 515 -5.22 -20.83 2.69
C LYS A 515 -3.70 -20.84 2.67
N ASN A 516 -3.13 -20.70 1.47
CA ASN A 516 -1.68 -20.62 1.26
C ASN A 516 -1.15 -19.26 1.75
N VAL A 517 -1.84 -18.17 1.42
CA VAL A 517 -1.43 -16.83 1.85
C VAL A 517 -1.38 -16.73 3.37
N VAL A 518 -2.40 -17.21 4.08
CA VAL A 518 -2.43 -17.18 5.56
C VAL A 518 -1.39 -18.10 6.18
N SER A 519 -1.02 -19.20 5.53
CA SER A 519 0.01 -20.11 6.06
C SER A 519 1.44 -19.60 5.85
N VAL A 520 1.70 -18.89 4.74
CA VAL A 520 3.03 -18.42 4.37
C VAL A 520 3.30 -16.97 4.81
N ASN A 521 2.27 -16.11 4.83
CA ASN A 521 2.39 -14.69 5.13
C ASN A 521 1.90 -14.37 6.55
N GLU A 522 2.84 -14.16 7.47
CA GLU A 522 2.56 -13.84 8.86
C GLU A 522 1.79 -12.52 9.06
N SER A 523 1.81 -11.63 8.06
CA SER A 523 1.08 -10.35 8.11
C SER A 523 -0.37 -10.46 7.66
N ILE A 524 -0.77 -11.58 7.04
CA ILE A 524 -2.12 -11.79 6.53
C ILE A 524 -2.83 -12.82 7.41
N SER A 525 -3.74 -12.33 8.25
CA SER A 525 -4.59 -13.17 9.10
C SER A 525 -5.89 -13.58 8.40
N ILE A 526 -6.60 -14.56 8.96
CA ILE A 526 -7.96 -14.89 8.49
C ILE A 526 -8.92 -13.69 8.60
N TRP A 527 -8.75 -12.82 9.60
CA TRP A 527 -9.55 -11.60 9.76
C TRP A 527 -9.27 -10.59 8.66
N TYR A 528 -8.01 -10.50 8.21
CA TYR A 528 -7.65 -9.69 7.06
C TYR A 528 -8.34 -10.22 5.78
N ILE A 529 -8.36 -11.54 5.58
CA ILE A 529 -9.07 -12.16 4.45
C ILE A 529 -10.58 -11.87 4.52
N ILE A 530 -11.19 -11.96 5.70
CA ILE A 530 -12.61 -11.60 5.90
C ILE A 530 -12.84 -10.13 5.57
N TYR A 531 -11.97 -9.22 6.01
CA TYR A 531 -12.04 -7.81 5.66
C TYR A 531 -11.99 -7.61 4.13
N GLN A 532 -11.06 -8.27 3.43
CA GLN A 532 -10.97 -8.18 1.98
C GLN A 532 -12.20 -8.76 1.26
N LEU A 533 -12.81 -9.82 1.81
CA LEU A 533 -14.08 -10.35 1.31
C LEU A 533 -15.22 -9.33 1.50
N VAL A 534 -15.31 -8.68 2.66
CA VAL A 534 -16.31 -7.63 2.93
C VAL A 534 -16.11 -6.45 1.97
N MET A 535 -14.86 -6.02 1.74
CA MET A 535 -14.55 -4.95 0.79
C MET A 535 -14.93 -5.32 -0.65
N LEU A 536 -14.72 -6.57 -1.06
CA LEU A 536 -15.12 -7.07 -2.37
C LEU A 536 -16.65 -7.04 -2.52
N ILE A 537 -17.38 -7.60 -1.55
CA ILE A 537 -18.85 -7.62 -1.55
C ILE A 537 -19.41 -6.18 -1.55
N SER A 538 -18.85 -5.30 -0.72
CA SER A 538 -19.24 -3.89 -0.65
C SER A 538 -19.01 -3.17 -1.97
N SER A 539 -17.92 -3.48 -2.68
CA SER A 539 -17.62 -2.87 -3.99
C SER A 539 -18.61 -3.31 -5.06
N ILE A 540 -19.09 -4.55 -5.02
CA ILE A 540 -20.11 -5.10 -5.93
C ILE A 540 -21.50 -4.50 -5.64
N LEU A 541 -21.84 -4.33 -4.36
CA LEU A 541 -23.15 -3.78 -3.93
C LEU A 541 -23.22 -2.25 -4.00
N GLY A 542 -22.08 -1.57 -4.05
CA GLY A 542 -21.97 -0.11 -4.06
C GLY A 542 -22.86 0.58 -5.10
N PRO A 543 -22.77 0.23 -6.40
CA PRO A 543 -23.59 0.85 -7.44
C PRO A 543 -25.11 0.72 -7.19
N GLY A 544 -25.56 -0.45 -6.72
CA GLY A 544 -26.97 -0.68 -6.39
C GLY A 544 -27.43 0.13 -5.18
N THR A 545 -26.57 0.27 -4.17
CA THR A 545 -26.85 1.07 -2.97
C THR A 545 -27.00 2.55 -3.31
N ILE A 546 -26.09 3.09 -4.13
CA ILE A 546 -26.17 4.49 -4.58
C ILE A 546 -27.40 4.71 -5.49
N PHE A 547 -27.71 3.75 -6.36
CA PHE A 547 -28.92 3.81 -7.18
C PHE A 547 -30.19 3.93 -6.31
N LEU A 548 -30.36 3.07 -5.31
CA LEU A 548 -31.51 3.11 -4.39
C LEU A 548 -31.53 4.37 -3.53
N MET A 549 -30.36 4.85 -3.09
CA MET A 549 -30.23 6.09 -2.34
C MET A 549 -30.77 7.28 -3.15
N ILE A 550 -30.42 7.39 -4.43
CA ILE A 550 -30.90 8.46 -5.30
C ILE A 550 -32.41 8.35 -5.52
N VAL A 551 -32.93 7.13 -5.75
CA VAL A 551 -34.37 6.90 -5.92
C VAL A 551 -35.15 7.37 -4.69
N GLY A 552 -34.70 6.99 -3.49
CA GLY A 552 -35.30 7.45 -2.23
C GLY A 552 -35.22 8.96 -2.06
N ALA A 553 -34.06 9.55 -2.37
CA ALA A 553 -33.87 10.98 -2.22
C ALA A 553 -34.74 11.81 -3.18
N ILE A 554 -34.98 11.37 -4.42
CA ILE A 554 -35.91 12.04 -5.35
C ILE A 554 -37.34 11.98 -4.83
N SER A 555 -37.77 10.78 -4.41
CA SER A 555 -39.14 10.55 -3.92
C SER A 555 -39.46 11.51 -2.77
N ILE A 556 -38.50 11.73 -1.86
CA ILE A 556 -38.64 12.66 -0.74
C ILE A 556 -38.54 14.12 -1.20
N SER A 557 -37.51 14.47 -1.98
CA SER A 557 -37.21 15.88 -2.33
C SER A 557 -38.29 16.51 -3.21
N PHE A 558 -38.87 15.73 -4.12
CA PHE A 558 -39.90 16.19 -5.07
C PHE A 558 -41.30 15.69 -4.70
N ASN A 559 -41.45 14.93 -3.62
CA ASN A 559 -42.71 14.34 -3.16
C ASN A 559 -43.40 13.51 -4.27
N ILE A 560 -42.61 12.71 -4.98
CA ILE A 560 -43.04 11.83 -6.09
C ILE A 560 -43.12 10.40 -5.56
N ASP A 561 -44.05 9.61 -6.07
CA ASP A 561 -44.14 8.17 -5.75
C ASP A 561 -42.80 7.46 -6.00
N THR A 562 -42.46 6.50 -5.12
CA THR A 562 -41.19 5.77 -5.19
C THR A 562 -41.08 4.97 -6.49
N THR A 563 -42.19 4.46 -7.04
CA THR A 563 -42.21 3.74 -8.32
C THR A 563 -41.84 4.65 -9.48
N VAL A 564 -42.40 5.87 -9.50
CA VAL A 564 -42.09 6.85 -10.54
C VAL A 564 -40.63 7.30 -10.43
N SER A 565 -40.15 7.53 -9.21
CA SER A 565 -38.74 7.87 -8.94
C SER A 565 -37.78 6.77 -9.41
N LEU A 566 -38.14 5.50 -9.20
CA LEU A 566 -37.39 4.35 -9.69
C LEU A 566 -37.30 4.35 -11.21
N ILE A 567 -38.41 4.59 -11.90
CA ILE A 567 -38.45 4.65 -13.38
C ILE A 567 -37.58 5.80 -13.88
N ILE A 568 -37.67 6.99 -13.29
CA ILE A 568 -36.89 8.18 -13.67
C ILE A 568 -35.38 7.89 -13.65
N ILE A 569 -34.89 7.14 -12.67
CA ILE A 569 -33.44 6.83 -12.55
C ILE A 569 -33.05 5.60 -13.37
N THR A 570 -33.96 4.64 -13.53
CA THR A 570 -33.69 3.45 -14.35
C THR A 570 -33.48 3.80 -15.82
N ILE A 571 -34.28 4.73 -16.37
CA ILE A 571 -34.20 5.12 -17.79
C ILE A 571 -32.81 5.61 -18.21
N PRO A 572 -32.20 6.65 -17.61
CA PRO A 572 -30.87 7.13 -18.01
C PRO A 572 -29.79 6.07 -17.81
N MET A 573 -29.92 5.22 -16.78
CA MET A 573 -28.98 4.13 -16.53
C MET A 573 -29.06 3.04 -17.61
N LEU A 574 -30.26 2.64 -18.02
CA LEU A 574 -30.44 1.68 -19.11
C LEU A 574 -29.94 2.26 -20.44
N ILE A 575 -30.24 3.53 -20.71
CA ILE A 575 -29.71 4.23 -21.89
C ILE A 575 -28.18 4.19 -21.89
N PHE A 576 -27.56 4.51 -20.75
CA PHE A 576 -26.10 4.48 -20.63
C PHE A 576 -25.52 3.09 -20.85
N CYS A 577 -26.13 2.04 -20.28
CA CYS A 577 -25.74 0.65 -20.52
C CYS A 577 -25.81 0.28 -22.01
N ILE A 578 -26.92 0.61 -22.68
CA ILE A 578 -27.10 0.34 -24.11
C ILE A 578 -26.05 1.09 -24.95
N VAL A 579 -25.78 2.35 -24.62
CA VAL A 579 -24.74 3.15 -25.29
C VAL A 579 -23.37 2.52 -25.08
N CYS A 580 -23.04 2.05 -23.87
CA CYS A 580 -21.76 1.38 -23.58
C CYS A 580 -21.58 0.07 -24.35
N LEU A 581 -22.65 -0.68 -24.61
CA LEU A 581 -22.58 -1.95 -25.34
C LEU A 581 -22.49 -1.80 -26.86
N ILE A 582 -23.03 -0.72 -27.43
CA ILE A 582 -23.19 -0.57 -28.89
C ILE A 582 -22.28 0.52 -29.49
N SER A 583 -22.03 1.60 -28.75
CA SER A 583 -21.39 2.80 -29.29
C SER A 583 -19.87 2.82 -29.11
N LYS A 584 -19.19 3.65 -29.90
CA LYS A 584 -17.75 3.91 -29.77
C LYS A 584 -17.42 4.67 -28.47
N PRO A 585 -16.18 4.54 -27.93
CA PRO A 585 -15.78 5.15 -26.65
C PRO A 585 -16.08 6.65 -26.53
N ASP A 586 -15.88 7.44 -27.60
CA ASP A 586 -16.13 8.89 -27.55
C ASP A 586 -17.60 9.23 -27.27
N LYS A 587 -18.53 8.48 -27.88
CA LYS A 587 -19.98 8.65 -27.65
C LYS A 587 -20.38 8.18 -26.27
N GLN A 588 -19.76 7.11 -25.77
CA GLN A 588 -19.97 6.64 -24.40
C GLN A 588 -19.54 7.72 -23.40
N MET A 589 -18.38 8.35 -23.62
CA MET A 589 -17.87 9.38 -22.73
C MET A 589 -18.73 10.64 -22.74
N LEU A 590 -19.19 11.08 -23.91
CA LEU A 590 -20.14 12.20 -24.02
C LEU A 590 -21.44 11.90 -23.26
N CYS A 591 -21.98 10.69 -23.40
CA CYS A 591 -23.16 10.26 -22.68
C CYS A 591 -22.93 10.24 -21.16
N ALA A 592 -21.78 9.73 -20.70
CA ALA A 592 -21.39 9.74 -19.29
C ALA A 592 -21.28 11.16 -18.72
N GLN A 593 -20.74 12.10 -19.50
CA GLN A 593 -20.65 13.51 -19.10
C GLN A 593 -22.03 14.15 -18.94
N ILE A 594 -22.93 13.94 -19.91
CA ILE A 594 -24.29 14.50 -19.88
C ILE A 594 -25.07 13.93 -18.69
N ILE A 595 -25.13 12.60 -18.57
CA ILE A 595 -25.86 11.95 -17.48
C ILE A 595 -25.21 12.26 -16.13
N GLY A 596 -23.89 12.30 -16.06
CA GLY A 596 -23.13 12.68 -14.87
C GLY A 596 -23.44 14.11 -14.41
N ALA A 597 -23.53 15.06 -15.34
CA ALA A 597 -23.92 16.45 -15.03
C ALA A 597 -25.36 16.54 -14.53
N LEU A 598 -26.30 15.80 -15.14
CA LEU A 598 -27.68 15.71 -14.67
C LEU A 598 -27.74 15.14 -13.24
N PHE A 599 -26.98 14.08 -12.96
CA PHE A 599 -26.91 13.53 -11.61
C PHE A 599 -26.22 14.44 -10.61
N ALA A 600 -25.20 15.20 -11.00
CA ALA A 600 -24.59 16.18 -10.12
C ALA A 600 -25.59 17.28 -9.71
N MET A 601 -26.41 17.76 -10.66
CA MET A 601 -27.52 18.69 -10.34
C MET A 601 -28.54 18.03 -9.42
N LEU A 602 -28.91 16.78 -9.69
CA LEU A 602 -29.83 16.03 -8.84
C LEU A 602 -29.30 15.88 -7.41
N MET A 603 -28.00 15.63 -7.24
CA MET A 603 -27.38 15.52 -5.91
C MET A 603 -27.49 16.80 -5.09
N THR A 604 -27.55 17.98 -5.72
CA THR A 604 -27.84 19.22 -4.98
C THR A 604 -29.24 19.19 -4.35
N ALA A 605 -30.24 18.67 -5.07
CA ALA A 605 -31.58 18.47 -4.54
C ALA A 605 -31.61 17.40 -3.44
N VAL A 606 -30.83 16.32 -3.58
CA VAL A 606 -30.68 15.28 -2.55
C VAL A 606 -30.13 15.84 -1.24
N ILE A 607 -29.15 16.75 -1.29
CA ILE A 607 -28.60 17.41 -0.09
C ILE A 607 -29.68 18.23 0.63
N VAL A 608 -30.51 18.96 -0.13
CA VAL A 608 -31.65 19.71 0.42
C VAL A 608 -32.71 18.78 1.00
N GLY A 609 -33.08 17.72 0.28
CA GLY A 609 -34.04 16.71 0.73
C GLY A 609 -33.58 16.01 2.01
N THR A 610 -32.29 15.70 2.10
CA THR A 610 -31.67 15.14 3.31
C THR A 610 -31.80 16.10 4.49
N SER A 611 -31.61 17.40 4.25
CA SER A 611 -31.76 18.43 5.30
C SER A 611 -33.20 18.53 5.80
N LEU A 612 -34.18 18.48 4.89
CA LEU A 612 -35.61 18.43 5.25
C LEU A 612 -35.97 17.15 6.00
N GLN A 613 -35.36 16.02 5.64
CA GLN A 613 -35.58 14.75 6.31
C GLN A 613 -35.05 14.77 7.75
N ILE A 614 -33.87 15.34 8.00
CA ILE A 614 -33.33 15.52 9.35
C ILE A 614 -34.27 16.39 10.19
N GLN A 615 -34.90 17.41 9.60
CA GLN A 615 -35.87 18.25 10.29
C GLN A 615 -37.16 17.49 10.64
N LYS A 616 -37.61 16.58 9.79
CA LYS A 616 -38.86 15.81 9.98
C LYS A 616 -38.68 14.62 10.93
N ASP A 617 -37.65 13.81 10.70
CA ASP A 617 -37.42 12.55 11.41
C ASP A 617 -36.58 12.75 12.68
N GLY A 618 -36.00 13.95 12.84
CA GLY A 618 -35.16 14.33 13.97
C GLY A 618 -33.72 13.82 13.83
N ILE A 619 -32.83 14.43 14.62
CA ILE A 619 -31.37 14.15 14.62
C ILE A 619 -31.05 12.72 15.06
N MET A 620 -31.92 12.11 15.87
CA MET A 620 -31.74 10.74 16.38
C MET A 620 -32.27 9.65 15.43
N SER A 621 -32.80 10.03 14.25
CA SER A 621 -33.16 9.06 13.23
C SER A 621 -31.91 8.32 12.73
N PRO A 622 -31.99 7.00 12.43
CA PRO A 622 -30.84 6.23 11.95
C PRO A 622 -30.13 6.85 10.74
N HIS A 623 -30.89 7.46 9.83
CA HIS A 623 -30.35 8.16 8.67
C HIS A 623 -29.49 9.38 9.07
N SER A 624 -30.00 10.21 9.98
CA SER A 624 -29.29 11.40 10.46
C SER A 624 -28.03 11.03 11.23
N ILE A 625 -28.12 10.02 12.10
CA ILE A 625 -26.97 9.48 12.84
C ILE A 625 -25.90 8.98 11.86
N PHE A 626 -26.29 8.23 10.83
CA PHE A 626 -25.35 7.75 9.81
C PHE A 626 -24.66 8.90 9.08
N LEU A 627 -25.41 9.91 8.62
CA LEU A 627 -24.83 11.08 7.94
C LEU A 627 -23.85 11.84 8.84
N PHE A 628 -24.24 12.11 10.08
CA PHE A 628 -23.36 12.78 11.05
C PHE A 628 -22.13 11.95 11.37
N ALA A 629 -22.24 10.62 11.46
CA ALA A 629 -21.11 9.73 11.65
C ALA A 629 -20.14 9.79 10.45
N VAL A 630 -20.64 9.80 9.22
CA VAL A 630 -19.81 9.94 8.01
C VAL A 630 -19.10 11.29 7.99
N ILE A 631 -19.82 12.40 8.21
CA ILE A 631 -19.22 13.74 8.25
C ILE A 631 -18.19 13.85 9.38
N ALA A 632 -18.50 13.33 10.57
CA ALA A 632 -17.60 13.31 11.71
C ALA A 632 -16.34 12.49 11.41
N SER A 633 -16.47 11.35 10.71
CA SER A 633 -15.32 10.51 10.34
C SER A 633 -14.35 11.24 9.42
N PHE A 634 -14.83 11.90 8.37
CA PHE A 634 -13.98 12.66 7.45
C PHE A 634 -13.40 13.91 8.12
N THR A 635 -14.18 14.61 8.93
CA THR A 635 -13.70 15.79 9.66
C THR A 635 -12.62 15.42 10.68
N THR A 636 -12.83 14.34 11.44
CA THR A 636 -11.84 13.84 12.39
C THR A 636 -10.56 13.39 11.67
N ALA A 637 -10.70 12.66 10.57
CA ALA A 637 -9.55 12.25 9.75
C ALA A 637 -8.75 13.47 9.25
N ALA A 638 -9.43 14.52 8.76
CA ALA A 638 -8.78 15.75 8.32
C ALA A 638 -8.08 16.49 9.47
N ILE A 639 -8.69 16.58 10.65
CA ILE A 639 -8.08 17.22 11.84
C ILE A 639 -6.80 16.49 12.26
N LEU A 640 -6.78 15.16 12.17
CA LEU A 640 -5.61 14.35 12.47
C LEU A 640 -4.49 14.47 11.41
N HIS A 641 -4.75 15.13 10.28
CA HIS A 641 -3.81 15.36 9.19
C HIS A 641 -3.71 16.87 8.86
N PRO A 642 -3.13 17.70 9.75
CA PRO A 642 -3.19 19.16 9.64
C PRO A 642 -2.57 19.72 8.35
N LEU A 643 -1.54 19.06 7.80
CA LEU A 643 -0.91 19.46 6.53
C LEU A 643 -1.83 19.29 5.31
N GLU A 644 -2.83 18.42 5.43
CA GLU A 644 -3.76 18.07 4.36
C GLU A 644 -5.21 18.44 4.74
N PHE A 645 -5.42 19.21 5.81
CA PHE A 645 -6.76 19.58 6.28
C PHE A 645 -7.59 20.24 5.17
N THR A 646 -6.93 21.03 4.32
CA THR A 646 -7.57 21.71 3.18
C THR A 646 -8.12 20.76 2.13
N CYS A 647 -7.70 19.49 2.10
CA CYS A 647 -8.26 18.46 1.22
C CYS A 647 -9.72 18.16 1.54
N ILE A 648 -10.27 18.55 2.70
CA ILE A 648 -11.70 18.39 3.00
C ILE A 648 -12.60 19.33 2.19
N ILE A 649 -12.09 20.52 1.80
CA ILE A 649 -12.84 21.55 1.05
C ILE A 649 -13.39 21.00 -0.27
N PRO A 650 -12.58 20.33 -1.12
CA PRO A 650 -13.11 19.72 -2.34
C PRO A 650 -14.03 18.51 -2.10
N GLY A 651 -14.24 18.08 -0.85
CA GLY A 651 -15.17 17.00 -0.50
C GLY A 651 -16.60 17.24 -0.98
N ILE A 652 -17.06 18.49 -1.03
CA ILE A 652 -18.39 18.82 -1.57
C ILE A 652 -18.52 18.36 -3.03
N LEU A 653 -17.49 18.62 -3.85
CA LEU A 653 -17.46 18.17 -5.24
C LEU A 653 -17.47 16.64 -5.32
N TYR A 654 -16.75 15.97 -4.42
CA TYR A 654 -16.75 14.52 -4.32
C TYR A 654 -18.15 13.95 -4.06
N PHE A 655 -18.88 14.49 -3.08
CA PHE A 655 -20.25 14.06 -2.79
C PHE A 655 -21.23 14.31 -3.93
N LEU A 656 -21.11 15.45 -4.64
CA LEU A 656 -21.93 15.74 -5.81
C LEU A 656 -21.64 14.77 -6.97
N ALA A 657 -20.40 14.31 -7.10
CA ALA A 657 -19.98 13.40 -8.15
C ALA A 657 -20.28 11.92 -7.84
N ILE A 658 -20.78 11.56 -6.65
CA ILE A 658 -21.01 10.17 -6.22
C ILE A 658 -21.78 9.34 -7.27
N PRO A 659 -22.92 9.77 -7.83
CA PRO A 659 -23.64 8.95 -8.81
C PRO A 659 -22.82 8.67 -10.06
N CYS A 660 -22.08 9.68 -10.54
CA CYS A 660 -21.23 9.52 -11.71
C CYS A 660 -20.10 8.51 -11.44
N MET A 661 -19.45 8.62 -10.27
CA MET A 661 -18.25 7.85 -9.94
C MET A 661 -18.55 6.45 -9.40
N TYR A 662 -19.69 6.23 -8.76
CA TYR A 662 -20.08 4.96 -8.16
C TYR A 662 -21.15 4.20 -8.94
N MET A 663 -21.77 4.79 -9.97
CA MET A 663 -22.72 4.09 -10.84
C MET A 663 -22.27 4.06 -12.31
N LEU A 664 -22.07 5.23 -12.94
CA LEU A 664 -21.71 5.29 -14.36
C LEU A 664 -20.31 4.72 -14.62
N LEU A 665 -19.34 5.07 -13.79
CA LEU A 665 -17.96 4.64 -13.96
C LEU A 665 -17.77 3.11 -13.85
N PRO A 666 -18.37 2.39 -12.87
CA PRO A 666 -18.34 0.93 -12.85
C PRO A 666 -18.97 0.29 -14.09
N ILE A 667 -20.11 0.81 -14.59
CA ILE A 667 -20.75 0.32 -15.83
C ILE A 667 -19.80 0.51 -17.01
N TYR A 668 -19.25 1.71 -17.17
CA TYR A 668 -18.27 2.01 -18.22
C TYR A 668 -17.05 1.07 -18.14
N SER A 669 -16.56 0.82 -16.93
CA SER A 669 -15.39 -0.04 -16.69
C SER A 669 -15.65 -1.50 -17.10
N ILE A 670 -16.81 -2.05 -16.74
CA ILE A 670 -17.19 -3.43 -17.05
C ILE A 670 -17.53 -3.61 -18.53
N CYS A 671 -18.26 -2.67 -19.14
CA CYS A 671 -18.61 -2.75 -20.56
C CYS A 671 -17.39 -2.65 -21.49
N ASN A 672 -16.30 -2.04 -21.04
CA ASN A 672 -15.09 -1.83 -21.84
C ASN A 672 -13.89 -2.68 -21.40
N LEU A 673 -14.12 -3.84 -20.78
CA LEU A 673 -13.05 -4.78 -20.36
C LEU A 673 -12.17 -5.25 -21.52
N ASN A 674 -12.75 -5.34 -22.73
CA ASN A 674 -12.05 -5.70 -23.96
C ASN A 674 -10.99 -4.66 -24.37
N THR A 675 -11.06 -3.43 -23.84
CA THR A 675 -10.14 -2.36 -24.19
C THR A 675 -8.92 -2.37 -23.28
N VAL A 676 -7.82 -2.97 -23.75
CA VAL A 676 -6.54 -3.10 -23.01
C VAL A 676 -5.58 -1.92 -23.28
N THR A 677 -6.07 -0.83 -23.86
CA THR A 677 -5.29 0.38 -24.09
C THR A 677 -5.14 1.20 -22.83
N TRP A 678 -4.00 1.90 -22.67
CA TRP A 678 -3.70 2.74 -21.53
C TRP A 678 -4.47 4.07 -21.55
N GLY A 679 -4.91 4.52 -22.73
CA GLY A 679 -6.01 5.46 -22.94
C GLY A 679 -5.80 6.90 -22.46
N THR A 680 -4.67 7.24 -21.85
CA THR A 680 -4.34 8.63 -21.47
C THR A 680 -3.57 9.36 -22.56
N ARG A 681 -2.69 8.67 -23.33
CA ARG A 681 -1.76 9.29 -24.30
C ARG A 681 -1.39 8.43 -25.52
N GLU A 682 -2.18 7.40 -25.81
CA GLU A 682 -1.96 6.64 -27.03
C GLU A 682 -2.40 7.49 -28.23
N ASP A 683 -1.47 7.78 -29.15
CA ASP A 683 -1.87 8.25 -30.48
C ASP A 683 -2.84 7.20 -31.03
N PRO A 684 -3.95 7.61 -31.69
CA PRO A 684 -4.79 6.67 -32.40
C PRO A 684 -3.92 6.04 -33.49
N ALA A 685 -3.35 4.87 -33.18
CA ALA A 685 -2.47 4.18 -34.09
C ALA A 685 -3.16 4.10 -35.45
N GLY A 686 -2.48 4.61 -36.48
CA GLY A 686 -2.92 4.46 -37.86
C GLY A 686 -3.33 2.99 -38.06
N LYS A 687 -4.58 2.81 -38.49
CA LYS A 687 -5.27 1.53 -38.75
C LYS A 687 -4.30 0.40 -39.12
N CYS A 688 -3.75 -0.31 -38.14
CA CYS A 688 -3.16 -1.61 -38.39
C CYS A 688 -4.30 -2.61 -38.22
N LYS A 689 -4.96 -2.91 -39.34
CA LYS A 689 -5.88 -4.04 -39.46
C LYS A 689 -5.12 -5.29 -39.01
N PHE A 690 -5.45 -5.80 -37.84
CA PHE A 690 -5.35 -7.23 -37.60
C PHE A 690 -6.79 -7.75 -37.60
N ASP A 691 -7.27 -7.99 -38.82
CA ASP A 691 -8.28 -9.01 -39.05
C ASP A 691 -7.56 -10.35 -38.81
N LEU A 692 -7.94 -11.04 -37.72
CA LEU A 692 -8.08 -12.50 -37.63
C LEU A 692 -8.72 -12.86 -36.28
#